data_AF-A0A9D6KGZ6-F1
#
_entry.id   AF-A0A9D6KGZ6-F1
#
_cell.length_a   1.000
_cell.length_b   1.000
_cell.length_c   1.000
_cell.angle_alpha   90.00
_cell.angle_beta   90.00
_cell.angle_gamma   90.00
#
_symmetry.space_group_name_H-M   'P 1'
#
loop_
_entity.id
_entity.type
_entity.pdbx_description
1 polymer ?
#
loop_
_entity_poly.entity_id
_entity_poly.type
_entity_poly.pdbx_seq_one_letter_code
_entity_poly.pdbx_strand_id
1 'polypeptide(L)'
;MQLRSNTLRGSQVCAAWVLVCCLGRTPSSAATASCDVTQVTAAIFDSTVGLCDLNGDGVVSAADLTEAIILMPSATPTKSSSPTVTATPTKAVCPSGAELMIEIDNRTGSSPISVVITGERLSEECAAGTLDTFYSQTLDCKGVGVVSCAQFSGLAPGRWRHSISVIAPGSGQLQHQASLLTGGSTPNRLRFTGFASVFSVTTTANAGNGSLRKTLQDVALAAPPALIRFDPAVFPAGVPTTIALDFALPTLTASDVTVDGTDAAGDVGNRIVDAGGLPIGVLAISGARNHIIGMRLRNAGGNERDVLNIAGPDADGNVVERTIIEQAASADGIGVDQQAGKDFGDAATVIRDCEVLGAADKGIKVTTGAHARIERSWVHDNANGGIQATLGGHVQAWHNLVERNRGSTAQNGLSVNADDDDTMSTGFSELVTWGNISRGNGANGISVRAFSIADLHDDYLATNLSSGLRVFNDVGPPASAVVTGTSAVCNAVDGAVVANTSTADFGGGPLGSLGNNAFTQNNLPAGGANLRNASVLAVSAINNQWEHCGREAECDNVLIAADDLSDHGAQTTFMPAQAQRALQPVLTSTASTKGVQGELLRIFGSGFNVIDGHFSEKDNQCADVIGRNRCVPLRGNCVQINGVPAPVEAVTPTMLVVRWPFTCVAPVDLVVRIDQGATAATSNTLSVCTNGE
;
A
#
# COMPACT_ATOMS: atom_id res chain seq x y z
N MET A 1 -12.28 -31.86 -25.11
CA MET A 1 -12.35 -30.49 -25.65
C MET A 1 -11.13 -30.31 -26.55
N GLN A 2 -11.30 -30.19 -27.87
CA GLN A 2 -10.20 -30.12 -28.84
C GLN A 2 -9.78 -28.64 -29.00
N LEU A 3 -8.62 -28.26 -28.46
CA LEU A 3 -8.01 -26.95 -28.69
C LEU A 3 -7.19 -27.01 -29.98
N ARG A 4 -7.52 -26.13 -30.94
CA ARG A 4 -6.73 -25.92 -32.16
C ARG A 4 -5.52 -25.04 -31.83
N SER A 5 -4.35 -25.45 -32.33
CA SER A 5 -3.07 -24.77 -32.19
C SER A 5 -2.99 -23.52 -33.06
N ASN A 6 -2.55 -22.40 -32.48
CA ASN A 6 -1.58 -21.48 -33.10
C ASN A 6 -0.93 -20.63 -32.00
N THR A 7 0.41 -20.64 -31.99
CA THR A 7 1.35 -19.76 -31.26
C THR A 7 1.18 -19.64 -29.73
N LEU A 8 1.67 -20.64 -28.99
CA LEU A 8 2.13 -20.47 -27.61
C LEU A 8 3.66 -20.50 -27.60
N ARG A 9 4.31 -19.61 -26.82
CA ARG A 9 5.77 -19.66 -26.58
C ARG A 9 6.09 -20.88 -25.69
N GLY A 10 7.28 -21.46 -25.82
CA GLY A 10 7.69 -22.70 -25.11
C GLY A 10 7.44 -22.69 -23.60
N SER A 11 7.68 -21.56 -22.94
CA SER A 11 7.43 -21.36 -21.50
C SER A 11 5.95 -21.50 -21.09
N GLN A 12 5.01 -21.11 -21.96
CA GLN A 12 3.57 -21.25 -21.70
C GLN A 12 3.09 -22.71 -21.79
N VAL A 13 3.80 -23.54 -22.56
CA VAL A 13 3.50 -24.98 -22.66
C VAL A 13 3.93 -25.72 -21.40
N CYS A 14 5.10 -25.40 -20.82
CA CYS A 14 5.55 -26.02 -19.55
C CYS A 14 4.62 -25.63 -18.39
N ALA A 15 4.25 -24.34 -18.26
CA ALA A 15 3.32 -23.90 -17.23
C ALA A 15 1.92 -24.54 -17.37
N ALA A 16 1.40 -24.68 -18.59
CA ALA A 16 0.11 -25.33 -18.83
C ALA A 16 0.11 -26.82 -18.50
N TRP A 17 1.22 -27.53 -18.74
CA TRP A 17 1.35 -28.95 -18.38
C TRP A 17 1.38 -29.18 -16.87
N VAL A 18 2.15 -28.35 -16.13
CA VAL A 18 2.17 -28.39 -14.66
C VAL A 18 0.77 -28.10 -14.10
N LEU A 19 0.07 -27.12 -14.67
CA LEU A 19 -1.29 -26.78 -14.25
C LEU A 19 -2.31 -27.91 -14.52
N VAL A 20 -2.20 -28.59 -15.67
CA VAL A 20 -3.09 -29.72 -16.03
C VAL A 20 -2.87 -30.94 -15.15
N CYS A 21 -1.62 -31.24 -14.78
CA CYS A 21 -1.30 -32.31 -13.83
C CYS A 21 -1.84 -32.02 -12.42
N CYS A 22 -1.85 -30.75 -12.00
CA CYS A 22 -2.30 -30.36 -10.66
C CYS A 22 -3.81 -30.10 -10.54
N LEU A 23 -4.50 -29.67 -11.62
CA LEU A 23 -5.90 -29.20 -11.55
C LEU A 23 -6.91 -30.03 -12.37
N GLY A 24 -6.46 -31.03 -13.15
CA GLY A 24 -7.25 -31.68 -14.19
C GLY A 24 -8.22 -32.81 -13.81
N ARG A 25 -8.76 -32.90 -12.58
CA ARG A 25 -9.82 -33.90 -12.26
C ARG A 25 -11.01 -33.28 -11.54
N THR A 26 -12.18 -33.34 -12.19
CA THR A 26 -13.48 -33.01 -11.59
C THR A 26 -13.81 -33.96 -10.43
N PRO A 27 -14.37 -33.47 -9.31
CA PRO A 27 -14.61 -34.27 -8.12
C PRO A 27 -15.88 -35.11 -8.28
N SER A 28 -15.74 -36.37 -8.67
CA SER A 28 -16.77 -37.39 -8.42
C SER A 28 -16.11 -38.63 -7.82
N SER A 29 -16.09 -38.67 -6.49
CA SER A 29 -15.70 -39.73 -5.55
C SER A 29 -14.51 -39.38 -4.66
N ALA A 30 -14.72 -39.59 -3.36
CA ALA A 30 -13.81 -39.27 -2.29
C ALA A 30 -12.57 -40.19 -2.31
N ALA A 31 -11.49 -39.69 -2.90
CA ALA A 31 -10.13 -40.17 -2.66
C ALA A 31 -9.18 -38.98 -2.80
N THR A 32 -8.53 -38.59 -1.70
CA THR A 32 -7.45 -37.60 -1.68
C THR A 32 -6.24 -38.18 -2.44
N ALA A 33 -6.06 -37.78 -3.69
CA ALA A 33 -4.83 -38.00 -4.43
C ALA A 33 -3.91 -36.78 -4.23
N SER A 34 -2.81 -36.96 -3.51
CA SER A 34 -1.74 -35.97 -3.42
C SER A 34 -1.01 -35.85 -4.76
N CYS A 35 -0.68 -34.63 -5.17
CA CYS A 35 0.21 -34.40 -6.30
C CYS A 35 1.58 -35.05 -6.01
N ASP A 36 1.95 -36.06 -6.79
CA ASP A 36 3.25 -36.73 -6.64
C ASP A 36 4.33 -35.87 -7.33
N VAL A 37 5.07 -35.13 -6.51
CA VAL A 37 6.16 -34.26 -6.95
C VAL A 37 7.17 -35.02 -7.80
N THR A 38 7.40 -36.32 -7.55
CA THR A 38 8.36 -37.11 -8.36
C THR A 38 7.93 -37.30 -9.82
N GLN A 39 6.63 -37.28 -10.13
CA GLN A 39 6.16 -37.34 -11.53
C GLN A 39 6.37 -36.02 -12.27
N VAL A 40 6.20 -34.88 -11.59
CA VAL A 40 6.46 -33.55 -12.15
C VAL A 40 7.95 -33.37 -12.41
N THR A 41 8.79 -33.80 -11.46
CA THR A 41 10.25 -33.79 -11.60
C THR A 41 10.70 -34.64 -12.80
N ALA A 42 10.19 -35.87 -12.94
CA ALA A 42 10.53 -36.73 -14.07
C ALA A 42 10.13 -36.13 -15.44
N ALA A 43 8.97 -35.48 -15.54
CA ALA A 43 8.50 -34.88 -16.78
C ALA A 43 9.33 -33.65 -17.22
N ILE A 44 9.86 -32.88 -16.28
CA ILE A 44 10.74 -31.73 -16.57
C ILE A 44 12.10 -32.21 -17.08
N PHE A 45 12.68 -33.24 -16.44
CA PHE A 45 14.02 -33.72 -16.76
C PHE A 45 14.10 -34.72 -17.93
N ASP A 46 12.98 -35.28 -18.40
CA ASP A 46 12.95 -36.23 -19.53
C ASP A 46 12.66 -35.54 -20.89
N SER A 47 12.53 -34.20 -20.91
CA SER A 47 12.34 -33.47 -22.17
C SER A 47 13.68 -33.31 -22.93
N THR A 48 13.84 -34.08 -24.00
CA THR A 48 14.98 -33.99 -24.94
C THR A 48 14.97 -32.71 -25.80
N VAL A 49 14.11 -31.76 -25.48
CA VAL A 49 13.92 -30.50 -26.20
C VAL A 49 13.87 -29.42 -25.12
N GLY A 50 14.85 -28.50 -25.10
CA GLY A 50 15.04 -27.47 -24.07
C GLY A 50 13.92 -26.42 -23.98
N LEU A 51 12.69 -26.88 -23.72
CA LEU A 51 11.48 -26.06 -23.67
C LEU A 51 11.15 -25.58 -22.24
N CYS A 52 11.74 -26.18 -21.20
CA CYS A 52 11.54 -25.81 -19.80
C CYS A 52 12.79 -25.23 -19.13
N ASP A 53 13.60 -24.52 -19.90
CA ASP A 53 14.62 -23.60 -19.40
C ASP A 53 13.92 -22.27 -19.07
N LEU A 54 13.45 -22.16 -17.82
CA LEU A 54 12.64 -21.05 -17.33
C LEU A 54 13.50 -19.85 -16.97
N ASN A 55 14.75 -20.06 -16.56
CA ASN A 55 15.69 -18.99 -16.25
C ASN A 55 16.48 -18.51 -17.48
N GLY A 56 16.41 -19.24 -18.61
CA GLY A 56 17.02 -18.87 -19.89
C GLY A 56 18.52 -19.13 -19.97
N ASP A 57 19.08 -20.00 -19.12
CA ASP A 57 20.51 -20.29 -19.04
C ASP A 57 21.00 -21.35 -20.05
N GLY A 58 20.08 -21.91 -20.83
CA GLY A 58 20.32 -22.94 -21.84
C GLY A 58 20.33 -24.37 -21.29
N VAL A 59 20.05 -24.58 -20.00
CA VAL A 59 20.13 -25.88 -19.32
C VAL A 59 18.94 -26.10 -18.39
N VAL A 60 18.07 -27.05 -18.72
CA VAL A 60 17.00 -27.49 -17.81
C VAL A 60 17.61 -28.12 -16.55
N SER A 61 17.50 -27.43 -15.42
CA SER A 61 18.18 -27.74 -14.17
C SER A 61 17.26 -27.61 -12.95
N ALA A 62 17.79 -27.88 -11.76
CA ALA A 62 17.07 -27.65 -10.50
C ALA A 62 16.77 -26.14 -10.27
N ALA A 63 17.49 -25.25 -10.94
CA ALA A 63 17.21 -23.81 -10.90
C ALA A 63 15.85 -23.51 -11.57
N ASP A 64 15.55 -24.13 -12.71
CA ASP A 64 14.26 -23.96 -13.40
C ASP A 64 13.08 -24.49 -12.60
N LEU A 65 13.27 -25.61 -11.88
CA LEU A 65 12.25 -26.12 -10.96
C LEU A 65 11.98 -25.13 -9.81
N THR A 66 13.03 -24.47 -9.33
CA THR A 66 12.92 -23.45 -8.28
C THR A 66 12.15 -22.24 -8.81
N GLU A 67 12.49 -21.76 -10.00
CA GLU A 67 11.78 -20.69 -10.72
C GLU A 67 10.29 -21.06 -10.92
N ALA A 68 10.01 -22.29 -11.34
CA ALA A 68 8.65 -22.79 -11.55
C ALA A 68 7.82 -22.79 -10.26
N ILE A 69 8.42 -23.19 -9.12
CA ILE A 69 7.77 -23.21 -7.81
C ILE A 69 7.51 -21.78 -7.31
N ILE A 70 8.44 -20.84 -7.55
CA ILE A 70 8.29 -19.42 -7.20
C ILE A 70 7.19 -18.73 -8.05
N LEU A 71 7.04 -19.15 -9.31
CA LEU A 71 6.04 -18.67 -10.26
C LEU A 71 4.66 -19.32 -10.07
N MET A 72 4.55 -20.41 -9.29
CA MET A 72 3.22 -20.92 -8.95
C MET A 72 2.49 -19.84 -8.16
N PRO A 73 1.25 -19.48 -8.54
CA PRO A 73 0.45 -18.60 -7.69
C PRO A 73 0.35 -19.27 -6.33
N SER A 74 0.90 -18.60 -5.30
CA SER A 74 0.64 -18.97 -3.90
C SER A 74 -0.85 -19.20 -3.79
N ALA A 75 -1.23 -20.36 -3.24
CA ALA A 75 -2.62 -20.72 -3.06
C ALA A 75 -3.38 -19.48 -2.60
N THR A 76 -4.36 -19.04 -3.42
CA THR A 76 -5.36 -18.08 -2.97
C THR A 76 -5.81 -18.59 -1.61
N PRO A 77 -5.79 -17.76 -0.54
CA PRO A 77 -6.03 -18.22 0.82
C PRO A 77 -7.23 -19.15 0.79
N THR A 78 -6.98 -20.43 1.06
CA THR A 78 -7.99 -21.48 0.99
C THR A 78 -9.16 -20.97 1.81
N LYS A 79 -10.33 -20.78 1.18
CA LYS A 79 -11.55 -20.45 1.91
C LYS A 79 -11.66 -21.47 3.03
N SER A 80 -11.44 -21.00 4.26
CA SER A 80 -11.63 -21.79 5.46
C SER A 80 -12.95 -22.54 5.31
N SER A 81 -12.91 -23.85 5.52
CA SER A 81 -14.08 -24.72 5.47
C SER A 81 -15.25 -24.01 6.15
N SER A 82 -16.33 -23.74 5.40
CA SER A 82 -17.53 -23.11 5.96
C SER A 82 -17.92 -23.87 7.22
N PRO A 83 -17.84 -23.25 8.41
CA PRO A 83 -18.26 -23.91 9.63
C PRO A 83 -19.72 -24.33 9.45
N THR A 84 -20.04 -25.57 9.81
CA THR A 84 -21.41 -26.06 9.96
C THR A 84 -22.21 -25.00 10.69
N VAL A 85 -23.27 -24.48 10.04
CA VAL A 85 -24.11 -23.37 10.53
C VAL A 85 -24.68 -23.76 11.89
N THR A 86 -23.94 -23.40 12.94
CA THR A 86 -24.42 -23.30 14.30
C THR A 86 -25.19 -21.98 14.33
N ALA A 87 -26.37 -21.96 14.96
CA ALA A 87 -27.28 -20.82 14.98
C ALA A 87 -26.52 -19.48 15.03
N THR A 88 -26.72 -18.63 14.02
CA THR A 88 -26.03 -17.33 13.91
C THR A 88 -26.15 -16.61 15.25
N PRO A 89 -25.04 -16.38 15.97
CA PRO A 89 -25.12 -15.71 17.26
C PRO A 89 -25.83 -14.38 17.07
N THR A 90 -26.86 -14.14 17.88
CA THR A 90 -27.62 -12.89 17.85
C THR A 90 -26.64 -11.74 18.04
N LYS A 91 -26.57 -10.82 17.06
CA LYS A 91 -25.64 -9.69 17.12
C LYS A 91 -25.94 -8.85 18.37
N ALA A 92 -24.89 -8.45 19.08
CA ALA A 92 -25.02 -7.53 20.21
C ALA A 92 -25.63 -6.19 19.73
N VAL A 93 -26.46 -5.58 20.57
CA VAL A 93 -27.02 -4.24 20.31
C VAL A 93 -25.89 -3.22 20.27
N CYS A 94 -25.97 -2.25 19.35
CA CYS A 94 -24.97 -1.20 19.25
C CYS A 94 -24.87 -0.43 20.59
N PRO A 95 -23.64 -0.17 21.10
CA PRO A 95 -23.45 0.40 22.44
C PRO A 95 -23.94 1.85 22.55
N SER A 96 -23.90 2.61 21.46
CA SER A 96 -24.39 3.98 21.36
C SER A 96 -24.74 4.34 19.90
N GLY A 97 -25.51 5.42 19.71
CA GLY A 97 -25.73 6.01 18.39
C GLY A 97 -24.52 6.81 17.92
N ALA A 98 -24.35 6.90 16.60
CA ALA A 98 -23.41 7.76 15.93
C ALA A 98 -24.03 9.13 15.64
N GLU A 99 -23.24 10.18 15.87
CA GLU A 99 -23.51 11.53 15.40
C GLU A 99 -22.79 11.75 14.07
N LEU A 100 -23.45 12.40 13.11
CA LEU A 100 -22.91 12.69 11.79
C LEU A 100 -23.12 14.16 11.44
N MET A 101 -22.02 14.89 11.27
CA MET A 101 -22.00 16.26 10.76
C MET A 101 -21.78 16.26 9.25
N ILE A 102 -22.69 16.91 8.54
CA ILE A 102 -22.62 17.09 7.09
C ILE A 102 -22.02 18.45 6.78
N GLU A 103 -20.95 18.43 6.00
CA GLU A 103 -20.31 19.61 5.45
C GLU A 103 -20.44 19.63 3.93
N ILE A 104 -20.66 20.83 3.37
CA ILE A 104 -20.64 21.05 1.93
C ILE A 104 -19.57 22.09 1.62
N ASP A 105 -18.58 21.75 0.79
CA ASP A 105 -17.73 22.75 0.14
C ASP A 105 -18.50 23.35 -1.05
N ASN A 106 -19.25 24.42 -0.79
CA ASN A 106 -20.09 25.04 -1.81
C ASN A 106 -19.25 25.89 -2.78
N ARG A 107 -18.99 25.33 -3.96
CA ARG A 107 -18.29 25.97 -5.08
C ARG A 107 -19.20 26.19 -6.29
N THR A 108 -20.51 26.16 -6.11
CA THR A 108 -21.49 26.30 -7.21
C THR A 108 -21.60 27.72 -7.78
N GLY A 109 -20.99 28.72 -7.12
CA GLY A 109 -21.19 30.14 -7.41
C GLY A 109 -22.53 30.70 -6.93
N SER A 110 -23.40 29.86 -6.35
CA SER A 110 -24.71 30.24 -5.79
C SER A 110 -24.74 29.99 -4.28
N SER A 111 -25.42 30.85 -3.53
CA SER A 111 -25.70 30.64 -2.10
C SER A 111 -27.11 31.13 -1.77
N PRO A 112 -27.98 30.30 -1.15
CA PRO A 112 -27.69 28.95 -0.66
C PRO A 112 -27.54 27.91 -1.78
N ILE A 113 -26.93 26.77 -1.44
CA ILE A 113 -27.05 25.53 -2.22
C ILE A 113 -28.10 24.64 -1.55
N SER A 114 -29.09 24.19 -2.33
CA SER A 114 -30.13 23.27 -1.86
C SER A 114 -29.80 21.85 -2.31
N VAL A 115 -29.73 20.90 -1.37
CA VAL A 115 -29.34 19.52 -1.63
C VAL A 115 -30.29 18.53 -0.98
N VAL A 116 -30.51 17.36 -1.58
CA VAL A 116 -31.00 16.17 -0.87
C VAL A 116 -29.80 15.36 -0.44
N ILE A 117 -29.70 15.08 0.86
CA ILE A 117 -28.74 14.10 1.37
C ILE A 117 -29.48 12.86 1.87
N THR A 118 -28.95 11.70 1.52
CA THR A 118 -29.43 10.41 2.00
C THR A 118 -28.28 9.59 2.55
N GLY A 119 -28.58 8.69 3.48
CA GLY A 119 -27.64 7.68 3.91
C GLY A 119 -28.34 6.39 4.25
N GLU A 120 -27.69 5.27 3.94
CA GLU A 120 -28.15 3.91 4.24
C GLU A 120 -26.99 3.12 4.84
N ARG A 121 -27.29 2.37 5.91
CA ARG A 121 -26.34 1.45 6.52
C ARG A 121 -26.14 0.23 5.62
N LEU A 122 -24.89 -0.06 5.24
CA LEU A 122 -24.54 -1.14 4.32
C LEU A 122 -24.35 -2.50 5.00
N SER A 123 -23.79 -2.49 6.20
CA SER A 123 -23.53 -3.71 6.96
C SER A 123 -23.98 -3.57 8.39
N GLU A 124 -24.38 -4.69 8.97
CA GLU A 124 -24.85 -4.79 10.35
C GLU A 124 -23.75 -5.40 11.23
N GLU A 125 -22.85 -4.58 11.74
CA GLU A 125 -21.81 -4.94 12.71
C GLU A 125 -22.40 -5.18 14.11
N CYS A 126 -23.49 -4.49 14.41
CA CYS A 126 -24.24 -4.57 15.65
C CYS A 126 -25.74 -4.41 15.35
N ALA A 127 -26.59 -5.01 16.18
CA ALA A 127 -28.03 -4.85 16.04
C ALA A 127 -28.42 -3.39 16.31
N ALA A 128 -29.09 -2.75 15.35
CA ALA A 128 -29.44 -1.33 15.44
C ALA A 128 -30.37 -1.02 16.63
N GLY A 129 -31.22 -1.97 17.02
CA GLY A 129 -32.23 -1.72 18.06
C GLY A 129 -33.20 -0.63 17.61
N THR A 130 -33.20 0.50 18.31
CA THR A 130 -34.00 1.68 17.97
C THR A 130 -33.23 2.75 17.18
N LEU A 131 -31.97 2.49 16.83
CA LEU A 131 -31.13 3.42 16.09
C LEU A 131 -31.51 3.42 14.61
N ASP A 132 -31.37 4.58 13.98
CA ASP A 132 -31.71 4.76 12.57
C ASP A 132 -30.69 4.06 11.67
N THR A 133 -31.19 3.36 10.66
CA THR A 133 -30.38 2.69 9.61
C THR A 133 -30.48 3.39 8.26
N PHE A 134 -31.25 4.47 8.22
CA PHE A 134 -31.49 5.28 7.04
C PHE A 134 -31.76 6.74 7.46
N TYR A 135 -31.30 7.69 6.66
CA TYR A 135 -31.73 9.09 6.77
C TYR A 135 -31.92 9.70 5.38
N SER A 136 -32.81 10.69 5.29
CA SER A 136 -33.04 11.48 4.08
C SER A 136 -33.53 12.87 4.43
N GLN A 137 -32.84 13.91 3.99
CA GLN A 137 -33.22 15.29 4.29
C GLN A 137 -32.86 16.24 3.15
N THR A 138 -33.74 17.22 2.91
CA THR A 138 -33.42 18.38 2.06
C THR A 138 -32.80 19.47 2.92
N LEU A 139 -31.63 19.97 2.51
CA LEU A 139 -30.84 20.96 3.24
C LEU A 139 -30.62 22.21 2.38
N ASP A 140 -30.75 23.39 2.99
CA ASP A 140 -30.39 24.68 2.39
C ASP A 140 -29.13 25.23 3.06
N CYS A 141 -27.97 24.93 2.49
CA CYS A 141 -26.67 25.32 3.01
C CYS A 141 -26.33 26.75 2.60
N LYS A 142 -26.26 27.67 3.56
CA LYS A 142 -25.89 29.08 3.33
C LYS A 142 -24.38 29.28 3.45
N GLY A 143 -23.79 30.00 2.49
CA GLY A 143 -22.37 30.34 2.46
C GLY A 143 -21.64 29.74 1.25
N VAL A 144 -20.39 30.15 1.08
CA VAL A 144 -19.46 29.66 0.04
C VAL A 144 -18.27 29.00 0.73
N GLY A 145 -17.62 28.05 0.05
CA GLY A 145 -16.59 27.22 0.67
C GLY A 145 -17.21 26.17 1.60
N VAL A 146 -16.41 25.66 2.55
CA VAL A 146 -16.84 24.64 3.51
C VAL A 146 -17.85 25.21 4.52
N VAL A 147 -19.08 24.69 4.49
CA VAL A 147 -20.17 25.05 5.42
C VAL A 147 -20.75 23.82 6.10
N SER A 148 -21.00 23.89 7.41
CA SER A 148 -21.72 22.84 8.14
C SER A 148 -23.24 23.00 7.93
N CYS A 149 -23.89 22.01 7.32
CA CYS A 149 -25.28 22.12 6.89
C CYS A 149 -26.28 21.42 7.81
N ALA A 150 -25.91 20.28 8.38
CA ALA A 150 -26.79 19.47 9.20
C ALA A 150 -26.00 18.59 10.16
N GLN A 151 -26.68 18.17 11.22
CA GLN A 151 -26.22 17.12 12.12
C GLN A 151 -27.33 16.07 12.24
N PHE A 152 -26.98 14.82 12.02
CA PHE A 152 -27.84 13.66 12.25
C PHE A 152 -27.39 12.96 13.52
N SER A 153 -28.35 12.57 14.36
CA SER A 153 -28.14 11.88 15.63
C SER A 153 -28.83 10.53 15.63
N GLY A 154 -28.44 9.65 16.56
CA GLY A 154 -29.12 8.35 16.73
C GLY A 154 -28.93 7.37 15.56
N LEU A 155 -27.92 7.57 14.71
CA LEU A 155 -27.60 6.64 13.62
C LEU A 155 -26.95 5.37 14.18
N ALA A 156 -27.29 4.21 13.64
CA ALA A 156 -26.61 2.97 14.01
C ALA A 156 -25.14 2.99 13.52
N PRO A 157 -24.15 2.77 14.39
CA PRO A 157 -22.75 2.67 13.96
C PRO A 157 -22.54 1.53 12.97
N GLY A 158 -21.58 1.68 12.07
CA GLY A 158 -21.31 0.70 11.01
C GLY A 158 -20.83 1.33 9.71
N ARG A 159 -20.74 0.54 8.64
CA ARG A 159 -20.48 1.09 7.30
C ARG A 159 -21.76 1.70 6.73
N TRP A 160 -21.63 2.89 6.17
CA TRP A 160 -22.71 3.65 5.56
C TRP A 160 -22.35 4.05 4.14
N ARG A 161 -23.37 4.06 3.28
CA ARG A 161 -23.34 4.75 2.00
C ARG A 161 -24.10 6.06 2.15
N HIS A 162 -23.49 7.13 1.71
CA HIS A 162 -24.06 8.47 1.68
C HIS A 162 -24.20 8.91 0.24
N SER A 163 -25.29 9.62 -0.08
CA SER A 163 -25.51 10.18 -1.40
C SER A 163 -25.97 11.62 -1.28
N ILE A 164 -25.46 12.47 -2.16
CA ILE A 164 -25.88 13.87 -2.27
C ILE A 164 -26.40 14.14 -3.68
N SER A 165 -27.56 14.81 -3.76
CA SER A 165 -28.11 15.34 -5.00
C SER A 165 -28.30 16.85 -4.86
N VAL A 166 -27.72 17.64 -5.77
CA VAL A 166 -27.94 19.10 -5.76
C VAL A 166 -29.24 19.43 -6.50
N ILE A 167 -30.16 20.10 -5.81
CA ILE A 167 -31.45 20.54 -6.37
C ILE A 167 -31.35 21.97 -6.90
N ALA A 168 -30.70 22.87 -6.16
CA ALA A 168 -30.51 24.26 -6.53
C ALA A 168 -29.05 24.70 -6.27
N PRO A 169 -28.31 25.17 -7.29
CA PRO A 169 -28.72 25.25 -8.70
C PRO A 169 -28.95 23.85 -9.28
N GLY A 170 -29.87 23.73 -10.25
CA GLY A 170 -30.23 22.46 -10.89
C GLY A 170 -29.14 21.93 -11.83
N SER A 171 -27.94 21.66 -11.32
CA SER A 171 -26.78 21.15 -12.06
C SER A 171 -26.91 19.67 -12.40
N GLY A 172 -27.87 18.99 -11.78
CA GLY A 172 -28.04 17.55 -11.87
C GLY A 172 -27.00 16.77 -11.08
N GLN A 173 -26.12 17.42 -10.29
CA GLN A 173 -25.05 16.77 -9.52
C GLN A 173 -25.58 15.63 -8.65
N LEU A 174 -24.90 14.48 -8.72
CA LEU A 174 -25.09 13.32 -7.85
C LEU A 174 -23.70 12.78 -7.51
N GLN A 175 -23.45 12.54 -6.23
CA GLN A 175 -22.23 11.90 -5.75
C GLN A 175 -22.55 10.88 -4.66
N HIS A 176 -21.66 9.92 -4.50
CA HIS A 176 -21.78 8.85 -3.53
C HIS A 176 -20.46 8.70 -2.77
N GLN A 177 -20.55 8.40 -1.47
CA GLN A 177 -19.39 8.10 -0.65
C GLN A 177 -19.75 7.02 0.37
N ALA A 178 -18.88 6.04 0.53
CA ALA A 178 -18.95 5.10 1.65
C ALA A 178 -18.07 5.58 2.80
N SER A 179 -18.55 5.50 4.05
CA SER A 179 -17.76 5.82 5.24
C SER A 179 -18.11 4.91 6.42
N LEU A 180 -17.23 4.83 7.41
CA LEU A 180 -17.46 4.13 8.66
C LEU A 180 -17.93 5.11 9.73
N LEU A 181 -19.16 4.94 10.22
CA LEU A 181 -19.70 5.70 11.33
C LEU A 181 -19.45 4.98 12.65
N THR A 182 -18.83 5.66 13.61
CA THR A 182 -18.67 5.16 14.98
C THR A 182 -19.53 5.96 15.94
N GLY A 183 -20.04 5.31 16.99
CA GLY A 183 -20.66 5.99 18.13
C GLY A 183 -19.65 6.83 18.91
N GLY A 184 -20.13 7.63 19.86
CA GLY A 184 -19.28 8.46 20.73
C GLY A 184 -19.68 9.94 20.75
N SER A 185 -18.90 10.76 21.46
CA SER A 185 -19.20 12.19 21.65
C SER A 185 -18.74 13.10 20.51
N THR A 186 -17.69 12.71 19.78
CA THR A 186 -17.20 13.46 18.62
C THR A 186 -17.98 13.04 17.38
N PRO A 187 -18.66 13.97 16.67
CA PRO A 187 -19.38 13.63 15.45
C PRO A 187 -18.45 13.09 14.36
N ASN A 188 -18.93 12.10 13.62
CA ASN A 188 -18.37 11.72 12.33
C ASN A 188 -18.55 12.92 11.38
N ARG A 189 -17.57 13.21 10.53
CA ARG A 189 -17.69 14.27 9.52
C ARG A 189 -17.75 13.66 8.14
N LEU A 190 -18.68 14.15 7.33
CA LEU A 190 -18.81 13.80 5.92
C LEU A 190 -18.87 15.09 5.12
N ARG A 191 -18.00 15.21 4.12
CA ARG A 191 -17.90 16.39 3.27
C ARG A 191 -18.18 16.03 1.82
N PHE A 192 -19.06 16.80 1.17
CA PHE A 192 -19.23 16.80 -0.27
C PHE A 192 -18.87 18.15 -0.87
N THR A 193 -18.54 18.20 -2.15
CA THR A 193 -18.26 19.45 -2.88
C THR A 193 -19.42 19.78 -3.80
N GLY A 194 -20.00 20.97 -3.72
CA GLY A 194 -20.96 21.47 -4.72
C GLY A 194 -20.21 22.08 -5.89
N PHE A 195 -20.34 21.54 -7.10
CA PHE A 195 -19.56 21.96 -8.27
C PHE A 195 -20.25 23.05 -9.09
N ALA A 196 -19.45 23.93 -9.72
CA ALA A 196 -19.97 24.95 -10.62
C ALA A 196 -20.48 24.35 -11.94
N SER A 197 -19.82 23.30 -12.43
CA SER A 197 -20.18 22.60 -13.66
C SER A 197 -20.26 21.09 -13.43
N VAL A 198 -21.21 20.41 -14.08
CA VAL A 198 -21.39 18.95 -13.99
C VAL A 198 -21.56 18.37 -15.38
N PHE A 199 -20.82 17.29 -15.66
CA PHE A 199 -20.87 16.53 -16.90
C PHE A 199 -21.14 15.06 -16.60
N SER A 200 -21.92 14.42 -17.47
CA SER A 200 -22.23 13.00 -17.39
C SER A 200 -21.65 12.24 -18.59
N VAL A 201 -20.94 11.16 -18.31
CA VAL A 201 -20.58 10.14 -19.29
C VAL A 201 -21.78 9.20 -19.45
N THR A 202 -22.37 9.18 -20.65
CA THR A 202 -23.63 8.50 -20.97
C THR A 202 -23.48 7.39 -22.01
N THR A 203 -22.25 7.03 -22.37
CA THR A 203 -21.97 5.90 -23.26
C THR A 203 -20.61 5.29 -22.93
N THR A 204 -20.45 4.00 -23.24
CA THR A 204 -19.17 3.29 -23.17
C THR A 204 -18.32 3.46 -24.43
N ALA A 205 -18.83 4.18 -25.43
CA ALA A 205 -18.10 4.43 -26.67
C ALA A 205 -16.81 5.23 -26.41
N ASN A 206 -15.75 4.86 -27.13
CA ASN A 206 -14.45 5.54 -27.11
C ASN A 206 -14.52 7.04 -27.47
N ALA A 207 -15.48 7.43 -28.31
CA ALA A 207 -15.64 8.81 -28.79
C ALA A 207 -17.11 9.17 -29.08
N GLY A 208 -17.35 10.45 -29.38
CA GLY A 208 -18.68 10.98 -29.68
C GLY A 208 -19.38 11.62 -28.47
N ASN A 209 -20.57 12.18 -28.68
CA ASN A 209 -21.33 12.83 -27.63
C ASN A 209 -21.64 11.84 -26.49
N GLY A 210 -21.42 12.29 -25.25
CA GLY A 210 -21.61 11.48 -24.04
C GLY A 210 -20.44 10.55 -23.69
N SER A 211 -19.41 10.44 -24.54
CA SER A 211 -18.20 9.67 -24.21
C SER A 211 -17.31 10.42 -23.20
N LEU A 212 -16.53 9.68 -22.41
CA LEU A 212 -15.54 10.26 -21.50
C LEU A 212 -14.58 11.20 -22.25
N ARG A 213 -14.15 10.82 -23.45
CA ARG A 213 -13.32 11.65 -24.33
C ARG A 213 -13.92 13.02 -24.59
N LYS A 214 -15.18 13.07 -25.02
CA LYS A 214 -15.86 14.34 -25.31
C LYS A 214 -16.03 15.16 -24.04
N THR A 215 -16.34 14.50 -22.93
CA THR A 215 -16.48 15.14 -21.62
C THR A 215 -15.17 15.78 -21.13
N LEU A 216 -14.03 15.11 -21.29
CA LEU A 216 -12.70 15.67 -20.98
C LEU A 216 -12.34 16.89 -21.85
N GLN A 217 -12.86 16.97 -23.07
CA GLN A 217 -12.67 18.16 -23.93
C GLN A 217 -13.60 19.31 -23.51
N ASP A 218 -14.85 18.99 -23.16
CA ASP A 218 -15.86 19.99 -22.81
C ASP A 218 -15.60 20.63 -21.45
N VAL A 219 -15.05 19.85 -20.50
CA VAL A 219 -14.73 20.37 -19.17
C VAL A 219 -13.67 21.47 -19.21
N ALA A 220 -12.77 21.46 -20.21
CA ALA A 220 -11.76 22.50 -20.39
C ALA A 220 -12.35 23.87 -20.75
N LEU A 221 -13.61 23.92 -21.18
CA LEU A 221 -14.33 25.17 -21.50
C LEU A 221 -15.34 25.56 -20.41
N ALA A 222 -15.45 24.77 -19.33
CA ALA A 222 -16.44 24.93 -18.28
C ALA A 222 -15.97 25.84 -17.15
N ALA A 223 -16.92 26.31 -16.33
CA ALA A 223 -16.57 27.04 -15.11
C ALA A 223 -16.04 26.07 -14.04
N PRO A 224 -14.84 26.29 -13.47
CA PRO A 224 -14.31 25.47 -12.38
C PRO A 224 -14.98 25.79 -11.03
N PRO A 225 -14.99 24.84 -10.07
CA PRO A 225 -14.60 23.44 -10.24
C PRO A 225 -15.68 22.66 -10.99
N ALA A 226 -15.26 21.62 -11.71
CA ALA A 226 -16.15 20.79 -12.51
C ALA A 226 -16.15 19.32 -12.06
N LEU A 227 -17.31 18.68 -12.13
CA LEU A 227 -17.49 17.26 -11.87
C LEU A 227 -17.77 16.50 -13.17
N ILE A 228 -17.03 15.44 -13.43
CA ILE A 228 -17.33 14.40 -14.41
C ILE A 228 -17.80 13.17 -13.65
N ARG A 229 -19.03 12.73 -13.93
CA ARG A 229 -19.64 11.53 -13.34
C ARG A 229 -20.12 10.57 -14.43
N PHE A 230 -20.50 9.36 -14.03
CA PHE A 230 -21.00 8.31 -14.93
C PHE A 230 -22.52 8.12 -14.75
N ASP A 231 -23.26 8.06 -15.85
CA ASP A 231 -24.70 7.86 -15.84
C ASP A 231 -25.05 6.45 -15.32
N PRO A 232 -25.83 6.30 -14.23
CA PRO A 232 -26.17 5.00 -13.68
C PRO A 232 -26.97 4.11 -14.64
N ALA A 233 -27.63 4.66 -15.66
CA ALA A 233 -28.31 3.86 -16.68
C ALA A 233 -27.34 3.11 -17.60
N VAL A 234 -26.16 3.66 -17.83
CA VAL A 234 -25.10 3.08 -18.68
C VAL A 234 -24.05 2.36 -17.84
N PHE A 235 -23.83 2.87 -16.63
CA PHE A 235 -22.87 2.37 -15.66
C PHE A 235 -23.63 1.99 -14.38
N PRO A 236 -24.27 0.82 -14.30
CA PRO A 236 -25.03 0.42 -13.11
C PRO A 236 -24.11 0.21 -11.88
N ALA A 237 -24.67 0.29 -10.68
CA ALA A 237 -23.93 -0.01 -9.45
C ALA A 237 -23.63 -1.51 -9.31
N GLY A 238 -22.45 -1.84 -8.78
CA GLY A 238 -21.98 -3.23 -8.63
C GLY A 238 -21.70 -3.96 -9.94
N VAL A 239 -21.83 -3.30 -11.08
CA VAL A 239 -21.58 -3.87 -12.41
C VAL A 239 -20.34 -3.19 -13.01
N PRO A 240 -19.22 -3.93 -13.15
CA PRO A 240 -18.06 -3.43 -13.87
C PRO A 240 -18.43 -3.11 -15.33
N THR A 241 -18.30 -1.85 -15.71
CA THR A 241 -18.60 -1.36 -17.06
C THR A 241 -17.34 -0.76 -17.66
N THR A 242 -16.99 -1.18 -18.88
CA THR A 242 -15.72 -0.82 -19.54
C THR A 242 -15.93 0.16 -20.68
N ILE A 243 -15.11 1.21 -20.71
CA ILE A 243 -14.84 2.06 -21.87
C ILE A 243 -13.56 1.52 -22.51
N ALA A 244 -13.70 0.82 -23.63
CA ALA A 244 -12.56 0.36 -24.42
C ALA A 244 -12.02 1.52 -25.26
N LEU A 245 -10.71 1.76 -25.20
CA LEU A 245 -10.06 2.81 -25.98
C LEU A 245 -9.57 2.25 -27.31
N ASP A 246 -9.83 2.97 -28.40
CA ASP A 246 -9.17 2.71 -29.70
C ASP A 246 -7.92 3.58 -29.90
N PHE A 247 -7.80 4.66 -29.11
CA PHE A 247 -6.70 5.62 -29.11
C PHE A 247 -6.68 6.39 -27.79
N ALA A 248 -5.55 7.02 -27.44
CA ALA A 248 -5.36 7.72 -26.17
C ALA A 248 -6.47 8.73 -25.88
N LEU A 249 -6.91 8.85 -24.62
CA LEU A 249 -7.78 9.96 -24.21
C LEU A 249 -7.05 11.30 -24.38
N PRO A 250 -7.76 12.41 -24.62
CA PRO A 250 -7.15 13.74 -24.59
C PRO A 250 -6.59 14.01 -23.19
N THR A 251 -5.43 14.66 -23.12
CA THR A 251 -4.86 15.11 -21.85
C THR A 251 -5.86 16.01 -21.12
N LEU A 252 -6.06 15.77 -19.83
CA LEU A 252 -6.81 16.66 -18.96
C LEU A 252 -5.95 17.90 -18.66
N THR A 253 -6.08 18.91 -19.52
CA THR A 253 -5.39 20.20 -19.38
C THR A 253 -6.16 21.19 -18.50
N ALA A 254 -7.43 20.91 -18.24
CA ALA A 254 -8.25 21.69 -17.31
C ALA A 254 -7.74 21.54 -15.88
N SER A 255 -8.00 22.55 -15.05
CA SER A 255 -7.74 22.50 -13.60
C SER A 255 -9.06 22.39 -12.84
N ASP A 256 -8.98 21.96 -11.58
CA ASP A 256 -10.14 21.84 -10.67
C ASP A 256 -11.24 20.90 -11.21
N VAL A 257 -10.85 19.80 -11.86
CA VAL A 257 -11.77 18.77 -12.35
C VAL A 257 -11.74 17.54 -11.46
N THR A 258 -12.92 17.12 -10.97
CA THR A 258 -13.10 15.81 -10.35
C THR A 258 -13.68 14.82 -11.36
N VAL A 259 -13.00 13.69 -11.56
CA VAL A 259 -13.54 12.52 -12.28
C VAL A 259 -13.92 11.47 -11.23
N ASP A 260 -15.22 11.34 -10.99
CA ASP A 260 -15.76 10.47 -9.95
C ASP A 260 -16.30 9.16 -10.54
N GLY A 261 -15.51 8.09 -10.35
CA GLY A 261 -15.82 6.72 -10.70
C GLY A 261 -16.57 5.94 -9.63
N THR A 262 -16.89 6.55 -8.49
CA THR A 262 -17.65 5.87 -7.43
C THR A 262 -19.07 5.59 -7.91
N ASP A 263 -19.52 4.34 -7.77
CA ASP A 263 -20.86 3.97 -8.23
C ASP A 263 -21.95 4.34 -7.21
N ALA A 264 -23.21 4.08 -7.57
CA ALA A 264 -24.35 4.37 -6.70
C ALA A 264 -24.46 3.46 -5.46
N ALA A 265 -23.62 2.43 -5.33
CA ALA A 265 -23.44 1.66 -4.10
C ALA A 265 -22.31 2.22 -3.21
N GLY A 266 -21.49 3.14 -3.72
CA GLY A 266 -20.29 3.63 -3.04
C GLY A 266 -19.05 2.77 -3.31
N ASP A 267 -19.16 1.81 -4.23
CA ASP A 267 -18.08 0.92 -4.63
C ASP A 267 -17.18 1.59 -5.67
N VAL A 268 -15.91 1.19 -5.69
CA VAL A 268 -14.87 1.72 -6.58
C VAL A 268 -14.46 0.66 -7.60
N GLY A 269 -13.86 1.10 -8.70
CA GLY A 269 -13.31 0.23 -9.74
C GLY A 269 -14.34 -0.35 -10.71
N ASN A 270 -15.64 -0.05 -10.53
CA ASN A 270 -16.71 -0.45 -11.45
C ASN A 270 -16.75 0.41 -12.74
N ARG A 271 -15.98 1.51 -12.79
CA ARG A 271 -15.81 2.36 -13.98
C ARG A 271 -14.43 2.12 -14.55
N ILE A 272 -14.39 1.28 -15.58
CA ILE A 272 -13.14 0.79 -16.17
C ILE A 272 -12.84 1.58 -17.42
N VAL A 273 -11.63 2.12 -17.52
CA VAL A 273 -11.06 2.63 -18.77
C VAL A 273 -9.91 1.71 -19.17
N ASP A 274 -10.03 1.10 -20.35
CA ASP A 274 -9.20 -0.01 -20.78
C ASP A 274 -8.50 0.33 -22.10
N ALA A 275 -7.17 0.42 -22.08
CA ALA A 275 -6.37 0.66 -23.28
C ALA A 275 -6.19 -0.59 -24.16
N GLY A 276 -6.67 -1.77 -23.74
CA GLY A 276 -6.70 -2.98 -24.55
C GLY A 276 -5.32 -3.51 -24.98
N GLY A 277 -4.25 -3.14 -24.28
CA GLY A 277 -2.87 -3.46 -24.63
C GLY A 277 -2.32 -2.64 -25.80
N LEU A 278 -3.01 -1.57 -26.20
CA LEU A 278 -2.54 -0.64 -27.24
C LEU A 278 -1.39 0.25 -26.72
N PRO A 279 -0.52 0.77 -27.61
CA PRO A 279 0.61 1.65 -27.27
C PRO A 279 0.19 3.09 -26.96
N ILE A 280 -0.73 3.20 -25.99
CA ILE A 280 -1.33 4.42 -25.49
C ILE A 280 -1.41 4.34 -23.96
N GLY A 281 -1.29 5.48 -23.29
CA GLY A 281 -1.69 5.58 -21.88
C GLY A 281 -3.21 5.65 -21.76
N VAL A 282 -3.73 5.36 -20.55
CA VAL A 282 -5.18 5.41 -20.30
C VAL A 282 -5.61 6.85 -20.05
N LEU A 283 -4.92 7.56 -19.17
CA LEU A 283 -5.20 8.96 -18.83
C LEU A 283 -3.90 9.75 -18.66
N ALA A 284 -3.90 10.98 -19.16
CA ALA A 284 -2.83 11.95 -18.94
C ALA A 284 -3.41 13.23 -18.33
N ILE A 285 -2.71 13.83 -17.37
CA ILE A 285 -3.11 15.07 -16.68
C ILE A 285 -1.97 16.06 -16.77
N SER A 286 -2.27 17.30 -17.14
CA SER A 286 -1.31 18.40 -17.12
C SER A 286 -1.84 19.68 -16.47
N GLY A 287 -3.12 19.70 -16.07
CA GLY A 287 -3.68 20.79 -15.28
C GLY A 287 -3.56 20.56 -13.77
N ALA A 288 -3.90 21.58 -12.98
CA ALA A 288 -3.75 21.57 -11.53
C ALA A 288 -5.04 21.12 -10.80
N ARG A 289 -4.88 20.61 -9.58
CA ARG A 289 -5.98 20.36 -8.62
C ARG A 289 -7.08 19.47 -9.17
N ASN A 290 -6.74 18.55 -10.07
CA ASN A 290 -7.68 17.53 -10.54
C ASN A 290 -7.76 16.40 -9.52
N HIS A 291 -8.91 15.74 -9.44
CA HIS A 291 -9.15 14.63 -8.53
C HIS A 291 -9.73 13.44 -9.30
N ILE A 292 -8.97 12.37 -9.41
CA ILE A 292 -9.42 11.09 -9.97
C ILE A 292 -9.77 10.17 -8.81
N ILE A 293 -11.05 9.79 -8.69
CA ILE A 293 -11.51 8.97 -7.57
C ILE A 293 -12.31 7.77 -8.03
N GLY A 294 -12.08 6.60 -7.42
CA GLY A 294 -12.95 5.44 -7.58
C GLY A 294 -12.89 4.74 -8.94
N MET A 295 -11.93 5.09 -9.81
CA MET A 295 -11.79 4.55 -11.16
C MET A 295 -11.02 3.23 -11.17
N ARG A 296 -11.11 2.48 -12.28
CA ARG A 296 -10.13 1.44 -12.64
C ARG A 296 -9.52 1.76 -14.00
N LEU A 297 -8.21 1.97 -14.04
CA LEU A 297 -7.46 2.28 -15.27
C LEU A 297 -6.53 1.11 -15.57
N ARG A 298 -6.51 0.62 -16.82
CA ARG A 298 -5.71 -0.57 -17.12
C ARG A 298 -5.26 -0.77 -18.55
N ASN A 299 -4.35 -1.74 -18.70
CA ASN A 299 -3.92 -2.37 -19.95
C ASN A 299 -3.29 -1.38 -20.94
N ALA A 300 -2.50 -0.43 -20.45
CA ALA A 300 -1.61 0.35 -21.32
C ALA A 300 -0.50 -0.57 -21.83
N GLY A 301 -0.06 -0.48 -23.09
CA GLY A 301 0.99 -1.41 -23.55
C GLY A 301 1.82 -1.03 -24.76
N GLY A 302 3.14 -1.06 -24.61
CA GLY A 302 4.11 -0.68 -25.64
C GLY A 302 4.47 0.80 -25.59
N ASN A 303 5.64 1.16 -26.16
CA ASN A 303 6.14 2.53 -26.29
C ASN A 303 6.21 3.33 -24.97
N GLU A 304 6.55 2.69 -23.85
CA GLU A 304 6.78 3.37 -22.56
C GLU A 304 5.61 4.29 -22.16
N ARG A 305 4.38 3.78 -22.28
CA ARG A 305 3.16 4.49 -21.90
C ARG A 305 2.63 4.04 -20.56
N ASP A 306 2.66 4.95 -19.58
CA ASP A 306 2.08 4.70 -18.26
C ASP A 306 0.57 4.55 -18.35
N VAL A 307 -0.01 3.80 -17.41
CA VAL A 307 -1.48 3.73 -17.32
C VAL A 307 -2.04 5.11 -16.99
N LEU A 308 -1.47 5.78 -15.99
CA LEU A 308 -1.77 7.16 -15.63
C LEU A 308 -0.49 8.00 -15.65
N ASN A 309 -0.46 9.09 -16.41
CA ASN A 309 0.63 10.06 -16.35
C ASN A 309 0.13 11.43 -15.85
N ILE A 310 0.85 12.02 -14.89
CA ILE A 310 0.66 13.38 -14.39
C ILE A 310 1.94 14.15 -14.65
N ALA A 311 1.89 15.08 -15.60
CA ALA A 311 3.09 15.68 -16.17
C ALA A 311 2.95 17.18 -16.41
N GLY A 312 4.04 17.91 -16.13
CA GLY A 312 4.20 19.31 -16.50
C GLY A 312 4.18 20.26 -15.29
N PRO A 313 4.77 21.46 -15.42
CA PRO A 313 4.96 22.40 -14.32
C PRO A 313 3.67 23.04 -13.80
N ASP A 314 2.55 22.85 -14.54
CA ASP A 314 1.22 23.31 -14.16
C ASP A 314 0.38 22.20 -13.49
N ALA A 315 0.90 20.97 -13.38
CA ALA A 315 0.20 19.81 -12.84
C ALA A 315 0.28 19.75 -11.29
N ASP A 316 0.06 20.87 -10.62
CA ASP A 316 0.14 21.00 -9.17
C ASP A 316 -1.10 20.48 -8.44
N GLY A 317 -0.92 19.83 -7.28
CA GLY A 317 -2.00 19.52 -6.35
C GLY A 317 -3.02 18.49 -6.87
N ASN A 318 -2.63 17.65 -7.81
CA ASN A 318 -3.50 16.59 -8.34
C ASN A 318 -3.66 15.46 -7.32
N VAL A 319 -4.85 14.86 -7.24
CA VAL A 319 -5.18 13.77 -6.31
C VAL A 319 -5.67 12.56 -7.10
N VAL A 320 -5.10 11.40 -6.80
CA VAL A 320 -5.58 10.08 -7.23
C VAL A 320 -5.97 9.33 -5.97
N GLU A 321 -7.26 9.02 -5.83
CA GLU A 321 -7.81 8.44 -4.62
C GLU A 321 -8.61 7.18 -4.92
N ARG A 322 -8.47 6.14 -4.10
CA ARG A 322 -9.32 4.93 -4.18
C ARG A 322 -9.45 4.37 -5.59
N THR A 323 -8.36 4.41 -6.33
CA THR A 323 -8.31 4.03 -7.75
C THR A 323 -7.47 2.78 -7.91
N ILE A 324 -7.91 1.88 -8.80
CA ILE A 324 -7.18 0.66 -9.16
C ILE A 324 -6.44 0.93 -10.47
N ILE A 325 -5.12 0.81 -10.45
CA ILE A 325 -4.24 1.00 -11.60
C ILE A 325 -3.55 -0.33 -11.89
N GLU A 326 -3.78 -0.92 -13.05
CA GLU A 326 -3.20 -2.24 -13.34
C GLU A 326 -2.70 -2.42 -14.77
N GLN A 327 -1.69 -3.28 -14.93
CA GLN A 327 -1.23 -3.79 -16.24
C GLN A 327 -0.70 -2.69 -17.17
N ALA A 328 0.55 -2.29 -16.96
CA ALA A 328 1.33 -1.50 -17.92
C ALA A 328 2.34 -2.41 -18.62
N ALA A 329 2.17 -2.70 -19.92
CA ALA A 329 2.96 -3.76 -20.57
C ALA A 329 4.44 -3.41 -20.80
N SER A 330 4.82 -2.13 -20.75
CA SER A 330 6.20 -1.69 -20.99
C SER A 330 6.60 -0.44 -20.20
N ALA A 331 5.82 -0.03 -19.21
CA ALA A 331 5.95 1.28 -18.57
C ALA A 331 5.50 1.20 -17.11
N ASP A 332 5.25 2.36 -16.51
CA ASP A 332 4.83 2.46 -15.11
C ASP A 332 3.31 2.34 -14.95
N GLY A 333 2.88 1.97 -13.75
CA GLY A 333 1.46 2.09 -13.39
C GLY A 333 1.07 3.57 -13.36
N ILE A 334 1.79 4.36 -12.56
CA ILE A 334 1.63 5.81 -12.44
C ILE A 334 2.97 6.50 -12.67
N GLY A 335 3.03 7.38 -13.67
CA GLY A 335 4.12 8.34 -13.87
C GLY A 335 3.76 9.72 -13.30
N VAL A 336 4.67 10.32 -12.54
CA VAL A 336 4.60 11.73 -12.10
C VAL A 336 5.89 12.41 -12.54
N ASP A 337 5.82 13.24 -13.58
CA ASP A 337 7.01 13.73 -14.28
C ASP A 337 6.94 15.23 -14.64
N GLN A 338 8.01 15.74 -15.25
CA GLN A 338 8.15 17.10 -15.79
C GLN A 338 7.74 18.20 -14.80
N GLN A 339 8.25 18.14 -13.56
CA GLN A 339 7.97 19.12 -12.51
C GLN A 339 6.49 19.17 -12.07
N ALA A 340 5.75 18.05 -12.22
CA ALA A 340 4.42 17.94 -11.63
C ALA A 340 4.51 18.02 -10.10
N GLY A 341 3.81 19.00 -9.53
CA GLY A 341 3.94 19.37 -8.12
C GLY A 341 5.25 20.08 -7.80
N LYS A 342 5.25 20.85 -6.70
CA LYS A 342 6.35 21.77 -6.35
C LYS A 342 7.06 21.46 -5.05
N ASP A 343 6.36 20.82 -4.12
CA ASP A 343 6.82 20.47 -2.78
C ASP A 343 5.94 19.34 -2.23
N PHE A 344 6.16 18.97 -0.97
CA PHE A 344 5.34 18.00 -0.24
C PHE A 344 4.07 18.59 0.43
N GLY A 345 3.80 19.88 0.23
CA GLY A 345 2.62 20.58 0.73
C GLY A 345 1.40 20.36 -0.17
N ASP A 346 0.54 21.39 -0.25
CA ASP A 346 -0.70 21.34 -1.03
C ASP A 346 -0.47 21.25 -2.55
N ALA A 347 0.75 21.53 -3.02
CA ALA A 347 1.11 21.43 -4.43
C ALA A 347 1.54 20.02 -4.85
N ALA A 348 1.77 19.10 -3.91
CA ALA A 348 2.17 17.73 -4.24
C ALA A 348 1.11 17.00 -5.06
N THR A 349 1.53 16.09 -5.94
CA THR A 349 0.61 15.05 -6.44
C THR A 349 0.36 14.05 -5.32
N VAL A 350 -0.89 13.85 -4.92
CA VAL A 350 -1.27 12.90 -3.86
C VAL A 350 -1.87 11.64 -4.48
N ILE A 351 -1.25 10.50 -4.23
CA ILE A 351 -1.75 9.17 -4.59
C ILE A 351 -2.12 8.47 -3.29
N ARG A 352 -3.41 8.26 -3.02
CA ARG A 352 -3.85 7.73 -1.73
C ARG A 352 -4.91 6.65 -1.83
N ASP A 353 -4.83 5.68 -0.92
CA ASP A 353 -5.79 4.59 -0.81
C ASP A 353 -5.96 3.83 -2.16
N CYS A 354 -4.89 3.77 -2.96
CA CYS A 354 -4.90 3.17 -4.30
C CYS A 354 -4.34 1.74 -4.29
N GLU A 355 -4.69 0.97 -5.31
CA GLU A 355 -4.08 -0.33 -5.62
C GLU A 355 -3.35 -0.21 -6.96
N VAL A 356 -2.05 -0.52 -7.00
CA VAL A 356 -1.20 -0.38 -8.18
C VAL A 356 -0.43 -1.69 -8.44
N LEU A 357 -0.74 -2.37 -9.54
CA LEU A 357 -0.22 -3.72 -9.79
C LEU A 357 0.08 -4.06 -11.25
N GLY A 358 0.99 -5.01 -11.45
CA GLY A 358 1.26 -5.60 -12.77
C GLY A 358 1.86 -4.64 -13.80
N ALA A 359 2.54 -3.57 -13.38
CA ALA A 359 3.34 -2.75 -14.28
C ALA A 359 4.65 -3.47 -14.66
N ALA A 360 5.10 -3.29 -15.91
CA ALA A 360 6.32 -3.89 -16.41
C ALA A 360 7.58 -3.14 -15.97
N ASP A 361 7.49 -1.83 -15.71
CA ASP A 361 8.53 -1.07 -15.01
C ASP A 361 8.15 -0.89 -13.53
N LYS A 362 7.87 0.33 -13.07
CA LYS A 362 7.53 0.62 -11.67
C LYS A 362 6.02 0.64 -11.47
N GLY A 363 5.58 0.31 -10.25
CA GLY A 363 4.21 0.64 -9.84
C GLY A 363 3.98 2.15 -9.92
N ILE A 364 4.82 2.93 -9.24
CA ILE A 364 4.77 4.39 -9.22
C ILE A 364 6.17 4.95 -9.42
N LYS A 365 6.35 5.86 -10.38
CA LYS A 365 7.62 6.50 -10.69
C LYS A 365 7.47 8.02 -10.67
N VAL A 366 8.37 8.68 -9.94
CA VAL A 366 8.40 10.14 -9.81
C VAL A 366 9.75 10.64 -10.31
N THR A 367 9.72 11.55 -11.30
CA THR A 367 10.94 11.97 -12.00
C THR A 367 11.02 13.46 -12.27
N THR A 368 12.20 13.93 -12.68
CA THR A 368 12.37 15.24 -13.36
C THR A 368 11.85 16.42 -12.53
N GLY A 369 12.21 16.47 -11.25
CA GLY A 369 11.82 17.54 -10.32
C GLY A 369 10.39 17.42 -9.76
N ALA A 370 9.64 16.38 -10.13
CA ALA A 370 8.27 16.20 -9.67
C ALA A 370 8.20 15.79 -8.18
N HIS A 371 7.09 16.12 -7.53
CA HIS A 371 6.83 15.82 -6.12
C HIS A 371 5.53 15.03 -5.96
N ALA A 372 5.63 13.88 -5.28
CA ALA A 372 4.46 13.07 -4.94
C ALA A 372 4.41 12.64 -3.47
N ARG A 373 3.20 12.62 -2.93
CA ARG A 373 2.84 11.97 -1.66
C ARG A 373 2.03 10.72 -1.95
N ILE A 374 2.52 9.58 -1.46
CA ILE A 374 1.92 8.28 -1.70
C ILE A 374 1.48 7.72 -0.35
N GLU A 375 0.18 7.55 -0.14
CA GLU A 375 -0.37 7.26 1.17
C GLU A 375 -1.29 6.05 1.17
N ARG A 376 -1.15 5.17 2.17
CA ARG A 376 -2.10 4.07 2.44
C ARG A 376 -2.43 3.23 1.19
N SER A 377 -1.48 3.12 0.28
CA SER A 377 -1.68 2.46 -1.01
C SER A 377 -1.03 1.08 -1.00
N TRP A 378 -1.57 0.17 -1.81
CA TRP A 378 -1.03 -1.17 -2.03
C TRP A 378 -0.34 -1.22 -3.39
N VAL A 379 0.98 -1.33 -3.39
CA VAL A 379 1.79 -1.36 -4.62
C VAL A 379 2.47 -2.72 -4.73
N HIS A 380 2.02 -3.56 -5.64
CA HIS A 380 2.42 -4.96 -5.65
C HIS A 380 2.48 -5.63 -7.01
N ASP A 381 3.23 -6.72 -7.08
CA ASP A 381 3.33 -7.57 -8.27
C ASP A 381 3.72 -6.78 -9.55
N ASN A 382 4.50 -5.70 -9.39
CA ASN A 382 5.12 -4.96 -10.50
C ASN A 382 6.51 -5.54 -10.82
N ALA A 383 6.86 -5.65 -12.09
CA ALA A 383 8.01 -6.43 -12.52
C ALA A 383 9.35 -5.81 -12.12
N ASN A 384 9.47 -4.48 -12.19
CA ASN A 384 10.73 -3.78 -12.00
C ASN A 384 10.73 -2.87 -10.76
N GLY A 385 9.84 -3.08 -9.80
CA GLY A 385 9.84 -2.39 -8.51
C GLY A 385 8.51 -1.70 -8.16
N GLY A 386 8.36 -1.33 -6.89
CA GLY A 386 7.15 -0.68 -6.38
C GLY A 386 7.14 0.82 -6.61
N ILE A 387 7.69 1.58 -5.67
CA ILE A 387 7.72 3.04 -5.66
C ILE A 387 9.15 3.53 -5.96
N GLN A 388 9.30 4.45 -6.91
CA GLN A 388 10.61 5.02 -7.25
C GLN A 388 10.59 6.55 -7.34
N ALA A 389 11.59 7.18 -6.72
CA ALA A 389 12.02 8.54 -7.02
C ALA A 389 13.33 8.48 -7.82
N THR A 390 13.37 9.07 -9.02
CA THR A 390 14.60 9.10 -9.83
C THR A 390 14.72 10.36 -10.67
N LEU A 391 15.86 10.62 -11.32
CA LEU A 391 16.08 11.78 -12.19
C LEU A 391 15.67 13.12 -11.55
N GLY A 392 15.98 13.31 -10.25
CA GLY A 392 15.59 14.48 -9.48
C GLY A 392 14.13 14.50 -8.99
N GLY A 393 13.41 13.37 -9.01
CA GLY A 393 12.09 13.26 -8.40
C GLY A 393 12.12 13.15 -6.88
N HIS A 394 11.01 13.52 -6.24
CA HIS A 394 10.86 13.60 -4.79
C HIS A 394 9.60 12.84 -4.33
N VAL A 395 9.78 11.87 -3.43
CA VAL A 395 8.68 11.03 -2.91
C VAL A 395 8.57 11.14 -1.39
N GLN A 396 7.34 11.37 -0.92
CA GLN A 396 6.90 11.05 0.43
C GLN A 396 6.02 9.81 0.39
N ALA A 397 6.40 8.73 1.07
CA ALA A 397 5.63 7.50 1.11
C ALA A 397 5.19 7.18 2.55
N TRP A 398 3.90 7.27 2.83
CA TRP A 398 3.34 7.04 4.17
C TRP A 398 2.38 5.86 4.19
N HIS A 399 2.59 4.96 5.14
CA HIS A 399 1.63 3.91 5.47
C HIS A 399 1.27 2.96 4.32
N ASN A 400 2.17 2.78 3.36
CA ASN A 400 1.93 1.92 2.21
C ASN A 400 2.22 0.45 2.54
N LEU A 401 1.64 -0.44 1.73
CA LEU A 401 2.03 -1.84 1.63
C LEU A 401 2.67 -2.03 0.26
N VAL A 402 3.96 -2.34 0.22
CA VAL A 402 4.74 -2.49 -1.00
C VAL A 402 5.34 -3.89 -1.05
N GLU A 403 4.79 -4.77 -1.87
CA GLU A 403 5.15 -6.18 -1.77
C GLU A 403 5.15 -6.95 -3.09
N ARG A 404 5.94 -8.02 -3.15
CA ARG A 404 6.01 -8.93 -4.30
C ARG A 404 6.34 -8.23 -5.63
N ASN A 405 7.00 -7.09 -5.61
CA ASN A 405 7.49 -6.47 -6.84
C ASN A 405 8.70 -7.27 -7.32
N ARG A 406 8.51 -8.09 -8.36
CA ARG A 406 9.45 -9.10 -8.87
C ARG A 406 9.16 -9.40 -10.34
N GLY A 407 10.20 -9.77 -11.10
CA GLY A 407 10.08 -10.17 -12.51
C GLY A 407 11.08 -9.53 -13.47
N SER A 408 11.86 -8.53 -13.04
CA SER A 408 12.87 -7.83 -13.87
C SER A 408 14.18 -7.52 -13.12
N THR A 409 14.92 -6.45 -13.41
CA THR A 409 16.27 -6.23 -12.85
C THR A 409 16.32 -5.33 -11.61
N ALA A 410 15.36 -4.42 -11.44
CA ALA A 410 15.34 -3.39 -10.39
C ALA A 410 14.21 -3.61 -9.37
N GLN A 411 14.04 -4.85 -8.92
CA GLN A 411 12.89 -5.39 -8.16
C GLN A 411 12.77 -4.88 -6.70
N ASN A 412 13.06 -3.60 -6.43
CA ASN A 412 13.00 -3.02 -5.09
C ASN A 412 11.55 -2.71 -4.68
N GLY A 413 11.25 -2.76 -3.38
CA GLY A 413 9.98 -2.24 -2.86
C GLY A 413 9.89 -0.73 -3.05
N LEU A 414 10.71 0.02 -2.30
CA LEU A 414 10.90 1.45 -2.52
C LEU A 414 12.33 1.72 -3.01
N SER A 415 12.50 2.74 -3.85
CA SER A 415 13.82 3.12 -4.34
C SER A 415 13.95 4.62 -4.58
N VAL A 416 15.15 5.12 -4.34
CA VAL A 416 15.58 6.47 -4.69
C VAL A 416 16.94 6.38 -5.37
N ASN A 417 17.06 6.92 -6.57
CA ASN A 417 18.31 6.89 -7.31
C ASN A 417 18.45 8.06 -8.29
N ALA A 418 19.65 8.62 -8.40
CA ALA A 418 19.94 9.57 -9.47
C ALA A 418 20.02 8.88 -10.84
N ASP A 419 20.18 9.71 -11.88
CA ASP A 419 20.54 9.25 -13.22
C ASP A 419 21.92 8.57 -13.21
N ASP A 420 22.11 7.62 -14.11
CA ASP A 420 23.40 6.95 -14.33
C ASP A 420 24.41 7.88 -15.04
N ASP A 421 23.91 8.91 -15.73
CA ASP A 421 24.75 9.93 -16.37
C ASP A 421 25.15 11.00 -15.36
N ASP A 422 26.46 11.27 -15.22
CA ASP A 422 27.09 12.24 -14.31
C ASP A 422 26.55 13.69 -14.36
N THR A 423 25.51 13.96 -15.16
CA THR A 423 24.82 15.24 -15.20
C THR A 423 23.95 15.43 -13.96
N MET A 424 24.53 16.01 -12.91
CA MET A 424 23.81 16.54 -11.72
C MET A 424 22.77 17.64 -12.05
N SER A 425 22.45 17.87 -13.33
CA SER A 425 21.58 18.95 -13.80
C SER A 425 20.13 18.81 -13.34
N THR A 426 19.67 17.60 -12.99
CA THR A 426 18.31 17.37 -12.52
C THR A 426 18.15 17.51 -11.01
N GLY A 427 19.24 17.75 -10.26
CA GLY A 427 19.22 17.73 -8.79
C GLY A 427 19.26 16.31 -8.21
N PHE A 428 19.29 16.23 -6.88
CA PHE A 428 19.25 14.94 -6.16
C PHE A 428 17.84 14.36 -6.18
N SER A 429 17.73 13.03 -6.08
CA SER A 429 16.44 12.38 -5.81
C SER A 429 16.24 12.18 -4.32
N GLU A 430 14.98 12.27 -3.88
CA GLU A 430 14.60 12.26 -2.47
C GLU A 430 13.52 11.24 -2.17
N LEU A 431 13.69 10.53 -1.05
CA LEU A 431 12.69 9.64 -0.50
C LEU A 431 12.53 9.86 1.00
N VAL A 432 11.35 10.29 1.42
CA VAL A 432 10.95 10.39 2.82
C VAL A 432 9.87 9.34 3.09
N THR A 433 10.05 8.51 4.10
CA THR A 433 9.11 7.43 4.40
C THR A 433 8.60 7.50 5.83
N TRP A 434 7.38 7.01 6.04
CA TRP A 434 6.83 6.83 7.37
C TRP A 434 5.88 5.63 7.45
N GLY A 435 6.23 4.62 8.25
CA GLY A 435 5.35 3.52 8.60
C GLY A 435 4.99 2.59 7.44
N ASN A 436 5.85 2.39 6.45
CA ASN A 436 5.57 1.49 5.32
C ASN A 436 5.88 0.03 5.66
N ILE A 437 5.19 -0.89 5.01
CA ILE A 437 5.57 -2.31 4.97
C ILE A 437 6.15 -2.58 3.58
N SER A 438 7.41 -2.99 3.51
CA SER A 438 8.07 -3.40 2.27
C SER A 438 8.53 -4.85 2.37
N ARG A 439 7.85 -5.78 1.68
CA ARG A 439 8.13 -7.21 1.86
C ARG A 439 8.02 -8.08 0.63
N GLY A 440 8.81 -9.16 0.60
CA GLY A 440 8.72 -10.16 -0.46
C GLY A 440 9.08 -9.61 -1.85
N ASN A 441 9.76 -8.47 -1.92
CA ASN A 441 10.22 -7.89 -3.17
C ASN A 441 11.44 -8.66 -3.66
N GLY A 442 11.65 -8.71 -4.97
CA GLY A 442 12.66 -9.58 -5.53
C GLY A 442 14.09 -9.01 -5.52
N ALA A 443 14.27 -7.77 -5.06
CA ALA A 443 15.56 -7.20 -4.68
C ALA A 443 15.49 -6.66 -3.25
N ASN A 444 15.71 -5.36 -3.03
CA ASN A 444 15.74 -4.78 -1.69
C ASN A 444 14.35 -4.35 -1.20
N GLY A 445 14.15 -4.27 0.11
CA GLY A 445 12.98 -3.60 0.68
C GLY A 445 13.00 -2.10 0.34
N ILE A 446 14.12 -1.43 0.64
CA ILE A 446 14.43 -0.05 0.25
C ILE A 446 15.83 0.01 -0.37
N SER A 447 15.96 0.74 -1.48
CA SER A 447 17.25 1.02 -2.14
C SER A 447 17.49 2.53 -2.24
N VAL A 448 18.57 3.01 -1.64
CA VAL A 448 19.06 4.39 -1.73
C VAL A 448 20.39 4.37 -2.48
N ARG A 449 20.37 4.83 -3.73
CA ARG A 449 21.50 4.70 -4.66
C ARG A 449 21.91 6.07 -5.18
N ALA A 450 23.20 6.33 -5.35
CA ALA A 450 23.78 7.44 -6.13
C ALA A 450 23.10 8.83 -6.03
N PHE A 451 23.81 9.84 -5.52
CA PHE A 451 23.37 11.25 -5.44
C PHE A 451 21.90 11.41 -5.00
N SER A 452 21.52 10.63 -3.99
CA SER A 452 20.17 10.56 -3.47
C SER A 452 20.18 10.64 -1.96
N ILE A 453 19.11 11.21 -1.40
CA ILE A 453 18.91 11.31 0.03
C ILE A 453 17.66 10.56 0.44
N ALA A 454 17.72 9.95 1.63
CA ALA A 454 16.57 9.30 2.23
C ALA A 454 16.43 9.66 3.72
N ASP A 455 15.19 9.89 4.15
CA ASP A 455 14.82 10.01 5.56
C ASP A 455 13.74 8.99 5.88
N LEU A 456 14.12 7.94 6.62
CA LEU A 456 13.34 6.72 6.77
C LEU A 456 12.84 6.54 8.20
N HIS A 457 11.52 6.47 8.37
CA HIS A 457 10.88 6.37 9.68
C HIS A 457 9.93 5.18 9.77
N ASP A 458 10.09 4.38 10.81
CA ASP A 458 9.11 3.36 11.22
C ASP A 458 8.80 2.32 10.11
N ASP A 459 9.71 2.06 9.17
CA ASP A 459 9.45 1.11 8.09
C ASP A 459 9.73 -0.34 8.51
N TYR A 460 8.94 -1.26 7.98
CA TYR A 460 9.11 -2.70 8.18
C TYR A 460 9.55 -3.38 6.88
N LEU A 461 10.82 -3.80 6.84
CA LEU A 461 11.52 -4.31 5.67
C LEU A 461 11.79 -5.81 5.83
N ALA A 462 10.98 -6.64 5.21
CA ALA A 462 10.98 -8.07 5.51
C ALA A 462 10.97 -9.00 4.31
N THR A 463 11.65 -10.14 4.41
CA THR A 463 11.53 -11.24 3.42
C THR A 463 11.84 -10.84 1.97
N ASN A 464 12.61 -9.78 1.76
CA ASN A 464 13.05 -9.38 0.43
C ASN A 464 14.16 -10.32 -0.05
N LEU A 465 14.25 -10.57 -1.36
CA LEU A 465 15.20 -11.54 -1.93
C LEU A 465 16.65 -11.01 -2.00
N SER A 466 16.88 -9.75 -1.64
CA SER A 466 18.21 -9.19 -1.36
C SER A 466 18.28 -8.65 0.07
N SER A 467 18.45 -7.34 0.24
CA SER A 467 18.62 -6.72 1.56
C SER A 467 17.33 -6.04 2.02
N GLY A 468 17.16 -5.84 3.32
CA GLY A 468 16.07 -5.00 3.83
C GLY A 468 16.24 -3.56 3.34
N LEU A 469 17.40 -2.97 3.66
CA LEU A 469 17.82 -1.65 3.20
C LEU A 469 19.20 -1.72 2.54
N ARG A 470 19.40 -0.97 1.46
CA ARG A 470 20.72 -0.81 0.84
C ARG A 470 21.00 0.66 0.50
N VAL A 471 22.11 1.20 1.02
CA VAL A 471 22.57 2.57 0.79
C VAL A 471 23.95 2.54 0.13
N PHE A 472 24.06 2.95 -1.14
CA PHE A 472 25.28 2.72 -1.92
C PHE A 472 25.43 3.68 -3.10
N ASN A 473 26.62 3.70 -3.70
CA ASN A 473 26.87 4.40 -4.95
C ASN A 473 27.85 3.60 -5.82
N ASP A 474 27.33 2.84 -6.76
CA ASP A 474 28.06 2.17 -7.85
C ASP A 474 28.30 3.09 -9.04
N VAL A 475 27.52 4.19 -9.13
CA VAL A 475 27.69 5.30 -10.06
C VAL A 475 27.54 6.63 -9.31
N GLY A 476 28.13 7.69 -9.86
CA GLY A 476 27.94 9.05 -9.38
C GLY A 476 28.34 9.33 -7.91
N PRO A 477 27.94 10.51 -7.39
CA PRO A 477 28.15 10.92 -6.00
C PRO A 477 27.54 9.95 -4.97
N PRO A 478 28.01 9.98 -3.71
CA PRO A 478 27.48 9.13 -2.66
C PRO A 478 26.00 9.40 -2.36
N ALA A 479 25.31 8.35 -1.92
CA ALA A 479 23.98 8.43 -1.33
C ALA A 479 24.07 8.65 0.19
N SER A 480 23.00 9.18 0.77
CA SER A 480 22.88 9.41 2.21
C SER A 480 21.53 8.95 2.74
N ALA A 481 21.49 8.33 3.91
CA ALA A 481 20.24 7.95 4.57
C ALA A 481 20.24 8.25 6.08
N VAL A 482 19.14 8.79 6.58
CA VAL A 482 18.80 8.84 8.02
C VAL A 482 17.76 7.77 8.27
N VAL A 483 17.97 6.91 9.26
CA VAL A 483 17.10 5.74 9.50
C VAL A 483 16.73 5.66 10.96
N THR A 484 15.43 5.81 11.24
CA THR A 484 14.87 5.79 12.59
C THR A 484 13.70 4.81 12.65
N GLY A 485 13.55 4.07 13.76
CA GLY A 485 12.36 3.27 14.00
C GLY A 485 12.18 2.07 13.06
N THR A 486 13.16 1.76 12.20
CA THR A 486 13.00 0.84 11.07
C THR A 486 13.43 -0.57 11.44
N SER A 487 12.65 -1.57 11.02
CA SER A 487 13.00 -2.98 11.15
C SER A 487 13.48 -3.54 9.82
N ALA A 488 14.67 -4.14 9.81
CA ALA A 488 15.12 -4.99 8.71
C ALA A 488 15.23 -6.43 9.20
N VAL A 489 14.28 -7.26 8.79
CA VAL A 489 14.15 -8.62 9.31
C VAL A 489 14.05 -9.64 8.21
N CYS A 490 14.68 -10.79 8.35
CA CYS A 490 14.39 -11.92 7.50
C CYS A 490 14.63 -11.71 5.99
N ASN A 491 15.52 -10.80 5.62
CA ASN A 491 15.89 -10.58 4.23
C ASN A 491 16.92 -11.63 3.80
N ALA A 492 16.88 -12.01 2.52
CA ALA A 492 17.65 -13.16 2.01
C ALA A 492 19.17 -12.97 2.12
N VAL A 493 19.64 -11.72 2.05
CA VAL A 493 21.07 -11.37 2.05
C VAL A 493 21.45 -10.60 3.30
N ASP A 494 21.08 -9.33 3.45
CA ASP A 494 21.49 -8.54 4.61
C ASP A 494 20.28 -7.78 5.18
N GLY A 495 20.30 -7.46 6.48
CA GLY A 495 19.29 -6.57 7.06
C GLY A 495 19.45 -5.18 6.46
N ALA A 496 20.59 -4.56 6.71
CA ALA A 496 20.97 -3.31 6.09
C ALA A 496 22.40 -3.35 5.55
N VAL A 497 22.65 -2.63 4.45
CA VAL A 497 23.97 -2.48 3.85
C VAL A 497 24.27 -1.01 3.58
N VAL A 498 25.45 -0.55 3.99
CA VAL A 498 26.05 0.71 3.55
C VAL A 498 27.30 0.38 2.77
N ALA A 499 27.46 0.88 1.55
CA ALA A 499 28.57 0.50 0.68
C ALA A 499 29.22 1.68 -0.04
N ASN A 500 30.45 1.44 -0.50
CA ASN A 500 31.26 2.36 -1.29
C ASN A 500 31.56 3.66 -0.53
N THR A 501 31.19 4.81 -1.08
CA THR A 501 31.39 6.12 -0.44
C THR A 501 30.12 6.69 0.18
N SER A 502 29.02 5.95 0.12
CA SER A 502 27.75 6.35 0.72
C SER A 502 27.78 6.30 2.24
N THR A 503 26.84 7.01 2.86
CA THR A 503 26.70 7.12 4.31
C THR A 503 25.29 6.79 4.78
N ALA A 504 25.17 6.25 5.97
CA ALA A 504 23.88 6.12 6.65
C ALA A 504 24.05 6.32 8.16
N ASP A 505 23.03 6.90 8.78
CA ASP A 505 22.94 7.06 10.22
C ASP A 505 21.73 6.27 10.74
N PHE A 506 22.02 5.18 11.45
CA PHE A 506 21.07 4.34 12.14
C PHE A 506 21.01 4.67 13.64
N GLY A 507 21.57 5.79 14.08
CA GLY A 507 21.42 6.29 15.45
C GLY A 507 22.71 6.88 16.01
N GLY A 508 22.62 8.10 16.58
CA GLY A 508 23.72 8.77 17.28
C GLY A 508 24.83 9.31 16.40
N GLY A 509 24.68 9.23 15.08
CA GLY A 509 25.62 9.75 14.11
C GLY A 509 25.42 11.24 13.79
N PRO A 510 26.19 11.77 12.83
CA PRO A 510 26.20 13.19 12.47
C PRO A 510 24.97 13.62 11.68
N LEU A 511 24.17 12.69 11.14
CA LEU A 511 22.95 13.03 10.38
C LEU A 511 21.73 13.15 11.30
N GLY A 512 21.85 12.77 12.58
CA GLY A 512 20.85 13.03 13.61
C GLY A 512 19.79 11.94 13.77
N SER A 513 20.06 10.70 13.34
CA SER A 513 19.14 9.59 13.62
C SER A 513 19.03 9.32 15.12
N LEU A 514 17.81 9.02 15.58
CA LEU A 514 17.53 8.62 16.96
C LEU A 514 17.78 7.13 17.23
N GLY A 515 18.09 6.35 16.18
CA GLY A 515 18.14 4.90 16.24
C GLY A 515 16.74 4.31 16.36
N ASN A 516 16.52 3.46 17.35
CA ASN A 516 15.32 2.64 17.50
C ASN A 516 15.06 1.75 16.26
N ASN A 517 16.11 1.30 15.59
CA ASN A 517 16.03 0.34 14.52
C ASN A 517 16.14 -1.09 15.08
N ALA A 518 15.75 -2.09 14.29
CA ALA A 518 15.93 -3.49 14.64
C ALA A 518 16.48 -4.31 13.48
N PHE A 519 17.46 -5.16 13.78
CA PHE A 519 18.07 -6.06 12.82
C PHE A 519 18.03 -7.48 13.36
N THR A 520 17.34 -8.39 12.66
CA THR A 520 17.28 -9.79 13.09
C THR A 520 16.97 -10.77 11.96
N GLN A 521 17.50 -11.98 12.08
CA GLN A 521 17.24 -13.11 11.20
C GLN A 521 17.65 -12.86 9.73
N ASN A 522 18.60 -11.96 9.50
CA ASN A 522 19.17 -11.73 8.15
C ASN A 522 20.45 -12.56 7.92
N ASN A 523 21.02 -13.16 8.97
CA ASN A 523 22.17 -14.07 8.89
C ASN A 523 21.76 -15.46 8.37
N LEU A 524 21.13 -15.50 7.21
CA LEU A 524 20.70 -16.73 6.58
C LEU A 524 21.92 -17.52 6.06
N PRO A 525 21.78 -18.83 5.77
CA PRO A 525 22.90 -19.70 5.35
C PRO A 525 23.75 -19.18 4.17
N ALA A 526 23.26 -18.19 3.43
CA ALA A 526 23.97 -17.50 2.35
C ALA A 526 25.11 -16.55 2.81
N GLY A 527 25.34 -16.36 4.12
CA GLY A 527 26.44 -15.54 4.65
C GLY A 527 26.08 -14.05 4.82
N GLY A 528 24.80 -13.79 5.10
CA GLY A 528 24.26 -12.47 5.40
C GLY A 528 24.77 -11.86 6.71
N ALA A 529 24.57 -10.56 6.85
CA ALA A 529 24.75 -9.80 8.08
C ALA A 529 23.46 -9.06 8.47
N ASN A 530 23.22 -8.87 9.77
CA ASN A 530 22.14 -8.00 10.24
C ASN A 530 22.43 -6.54 9.87
N LEU A 531 23.69 -6.08 9.99
CA LEU A 531 24.17 -4.84 9.40
C LEU A 531 25.56 -5.04 8.76
N ARG A 532 25.67 -4.69 7.48
CA ARG A 532 26.92 -4.67 6.73
C ARG A 532 27.39 -3.24 6.47
N ASN A 533 28.53 -2.87 7.03
CA ASN A 533 29.28 -1.70 6.61
C ASN A 533 30.39 -2.14 5.64
N ALA A 534 30.11 -2.00 4.35
CA ALA A 534 31.06 -2.16 3.25
C ALA A 534 31.44 -0.81 2.62
N SER A 535 31.22 0.29 3.35
CA SER A 535 31.63 1.62 2.93
C SER A 535 33.07 1.90 3.36
N VAL A 536 33.61 3.04 2.97
CA VAL A 536 34.90 3.55 3.49
C VAL A 536 34.72 4.46 4.72
N LEU A 537 33.47 4.63 5.18
CA LEU A 537 33.09 5.55 6.23
C LEU A 537 32.57 4.80 7.46
N ALA A 538 32.71 5.43 8.63
CA ALA A 538 32.08 4.91 9.84
C ALA A 538 30.55 5.01 9.74
N VAL A 539 29.88 3.96 10.22
CA VAL A 539 28.42 3.90 10.32
C VAL A 539 28.02 3.92 11.79
N SER A 540 27.09 4.81 12.14
CA SER A 540 26.52 4.87 13.49
C SER A 540 25.21 4.10 13.53
N ALA A 541 25.04 3.25 14.54
CA ALA A 541 23.91 2.37 14.75
C ALA A 541 23.62 2.22 16.27
N ILE A 542 23.74 3.32 17.00
CA ILE A 542 23.48 3.39 18.44
C ILE A 542 21.97 3.29 18.70
N ASN A 543 21.60 2.78 19.87
CA ASN A 543 20.22 2.72 20.33
C ASN A 543 19.33 1.85 19.43
N ASN A 544 19.84 0.71 18.96
CA ASN A 544 19.11 -0.25 18.13
C ASN A 544 18.92 -1.60 18.83
N GLN A 545 17.91 -2.36 18.42
CA GLN A 545 17.68 -3.75 18.84
C GLN A 545 18.45 -4.71 17.92
N TRP A 546 19.09 -5.70 18.53
CA TRP A 546 19.97 -6.65 17.84
C TRP A 546 19.59 -8.08 18.20
N GLU A 547 19.65 -8.97 17.21
CA GLU A 547 19.34 -10.39 17.38
C GLU A 547 20.13 -11.04 18.51
N HIS A 548 21.42 -10.74 18.58
CA HIS A 548 22.33 -11.36 19.56
C HIS A 548 22.56 -10.48 20.80
N CYS A 549 21.66 -9.54 21.10
CA CYS A 549 21.68 -8.78 22.37
C CYS A 549 21.56 -9.70 23.60
N GLY A 550 20.94 -10.88 23.48
CA GLY A 550 20.73 -11.80 24.59
C GLY A 550 19.41 -11.56 25.35
N ARG A 551 19.29 -12.13 26.54
CA ARG A 551 18.04 -12.12 27.35
C ARG A 551 18.12 -11.24 28.60
N GLU A 552 19.30 -10.74 28.93
CA GLU A 552 19.57 -9.98 30.15
C GLU A 552 19.16 -8.51 29.99
N ALA A 553 19.26 -7.74 31.08
CA ALA A 553 18.94 -6.30 31.09
C ALA A 553 19.97 -5.44 30.31
N GLU A 554 21.15 -5.98 30.04
CA GLU A 554 22.20 -5.38 29.22
C GLU A 554 22.49 -6.30 28.03
N CYS A 555 22.79 -5.71 26.87
CA CYS A 555 23.11 -6.48 25.68
C CYS A 555 24.53 -7.07 25.74
N ASP A 556 24.69 -8.29 25.21
CA ASP A 556 26.00 -8.87 24.93
C ASP A 556 26.62 -8.23 23.67
N ASN A 557 27.38 -7.16 23.89
CA ASN A 557 28.03 -6.44 22.80
C ASN A 557 29.09 -7.27 22.07
N VAL A 558 29.64 -8.33 22.69
CA VAL A 558 30.62 -9.21 22.03
C VAL A 558 29.92 -10.07 20.99
N LEU A 559 28.75 -10.63 21.33
CA LEU A 559 27.95 -11.41 20.39
C LEU A 559 27.35 -10.53 19.28
N ILE A 560 26.85 -9.34 19.59
CA ILE A 560 26.39 -8.40 18.55
C ILE A 560 27.53 -8.11 17.55
N ALA A 561 28.73 -7.78 18.04
CA ALA A 561 29.86 -7.47 17.16
C ALA A 561 30.33 -8.68 16.32
N ALA A 562 30.26 -9.89 16.88
CA ALA A 562 30.72 -11.11 16.21
C ALA A 562 29.71 -11.65 15.20
N ASP A 563 28.42 -11.61 15.54
CA ASP A 563 27.38 -12.32 14.82
C ASP A 563 26.49 -11.36 14.01
N ASP A 564 26.22 -10.14 14.46
CA ASP A 564 25.28 -9.23 13.77
C ASP A 564 25.94 -8.30 12.76
N LEU A 565 27.24 -8.03 12.89
CA LEU A 565 27.95 -7.02 12.12
C LEU A 565 28.92 -7.60 11.10
N SER A 566 28.97 -6.97 9.92
CA SER A 566 30.03 -7.20 8.93
C SER A 566 30.64 -5.86 8.51
N ASP A 567 31.80 -5.51 9.08
CA ASP A 567 32.27 -4.12 9.12
C ASP A 567 33.42 -3.76 8.16
N HIS A 568 34.02 -4.72 7.44
CA HIS A 568 35.04 -4.54 6.38
C HIS A 568 36.17 -3.52 6.68
N GLY A 569 36.44 -3.22 7.96
CA GLY A 569 37.46 -2.26 8.41
C GLY A 569 36.99 -0.81 8.54
N ALA A 570 35.71 -0.51 8.29
CA ALA A 570 35.16 0.86 8.24
C ALA A 570 34.60 1.38 9.57
N GLN A 571 34.52 0.54 10.60
CA GLN A 571 34.06 0.84 11.97
C GLN A 571 32.56 1.13 12.06
N THR A 572 31.83 0.21 12.68
CA THR A 572 30.42 0.37 13.03
C THR A 572 30.28 0.65 14.53
N THR A 573 29.72 1.81 14.88
CA THR A 573 29.45 2.17 16.28
C THR A 573 28.01 1.81 16.63
N PHE A 574 27.80 0.79 17.47
CA PHE A 574 26.46 0.28 17.79
C PHE A 574 26.06 0.39 19.27
N MET A 575 26.97 0.87 20.13
CA MET A 575 26.78 0.93 21.57
C MET A 575 26.35 2.34 22.05
N PRO A 576 25.41 2.44 23.01
CA PRO A 576 24.65 1.35 23.63
C PRO A 576 23.59 0.74 22.69
N ALA A 577 23.40 -0.58 22.79
CA ALA A 577 22.30 -1.32 22.19
C ALA A 577 21.06 -1.36 23.11
N GLN A 578 19.87 -1.59 22.55
CA GLN A 578 18.62 -1.72 23.32
C GLN A 578 18.39 -3.14 23.80
N ALA A 579 18.28 -3.32 25.12
CA ALA A 579 17.80 -4.57 25.71
C ALA A 579 16.26 -4.66 25.60
N GLN A 580 15.77 -5.17 24.48
CA GLN A 580 14.35 -5.18 24.10
C GLN A 580 13.40 -5.80 25.13
N ARG A 581 13.90 -6.76 25.93
CA ARG A 581 13.12 -7.42 26.99
C ARG A 581 13.04 -6.65 28.31
N ALA A 582 13.84 -5.60 28.47
CA ALA A 582 13.77 -4.69 29.61
C ALA A 582 12.91 -3.45 29.32
N LEU A 583 12.46 -3.27 28.07
CA LEU A 583 11.69 -2.11 27.66
C LEU A 583 10.25 -2.17 28.16
N GLN A 584 9.67 -1.00 28.40
CA GLN A 584 8.26 -0.84 28.74
C GLN A 584 7.54 -0.33 27.49
N PRO A 585 6.54 -1.05 26.95
CA PRO A 585 5.81 -0.57 25.79
C PRO A 585 5.03 0.70 26.16
N VAL A 586 5.07 1.71 25.30
CA VAL A 586 4.35 2.98 25.43
C VAL A 586 3.63 3.25 24.13
N LEU A 587 2.37 3.65 24.19
CA LEU A 587 1.57 4.02 23.02
C LEU A 587 1.45 5.54 22.94
N THR A 588 1.76 6.10 21.77
CA THR A 588 1.73 7.54 21.54
C THR A 588 0.60 7.93 20.59
N SER A 589 0.39 7.19 19.51
CA SER A 589 -0.65 7.47 18.51
C SER A 589 -0.99 6.25 17.67
N THR A 590 -1.98 6.40 16.78
CA THR A 590 -2.30 5.44 15.73
C THR A 590 -2.51 6.17 14.41
N ALA A 591 -2.15 5.56 13.27
CA ALA A 591 -2.66 6.03 11.98
C ALA A 591 -3.90 5.20 11.60
N SER A 592 -4.98 5.91 11.30
CA SER A 592 -6.36 5.41 11.23
C SER A 592 -6.93 5.04 12.59
N THR A 593 -7.58 6.00 13.25
CA THR A 593 -8.19 5.80 14.58
C THR A 593 -9.44 4.93 14.55
N LYS A 594 -9.98 4.58 13.37
CA LYS A 594 -11.11 3.65 13.20
C LYS A 594 -10.97 2.89 11.89
N GLY A 595 -11.48 1.66 11.83
CA GLY A 595 -11.43 0.85 10.61
C GLY A 595 -12.41 -0.32 10.59
N VAL A 596 -12.46 -0.97 9.44
CA VAL A 596 -13.23 -2.18 9.17
C VAL A 596 -12.38 -3.41 9.48
N GLN A 597 -13.02 -4.51 9.89
CA GLN A 597 -12.33 -5.77 10.13
C GLN A 597 -11.40 -6.15 8.96
N GLY A 598 -10.14 -6.49 9.29
CA GLY A 598 -9.12 -6.89 8.32
C GLY A 598 -8.28 -5.74 7.76
N GLU A 599 -8.73 -4.48 7.86
CA GLU A 599 -7.92 -3.32 7.51
C GLU A 599 -6.71 -3.18 8.43
N LEU A 600 -5.66 -2.56 7.93
CA LEU A 600 -4.43 -2.32 8.70
C LEU A 600 -4.61 -1.14 9.65
N LEU A 601 -4.23 -1.36 10.91
CA LEU A 601 -4.07 -0.34 11.94
C LEU A 601 -2.59 -0.22 12.27
N ARG A 602 -2.05 1.01 12.21
CA ARG A 602 -0.70 1.31 12.66
C ARG A 602 -0.74 1.92 14.04
N ILE A 603 0.07 1.38 14.93
CA ILE A 603 0.17 1.77 16.33
C ILE A 603 1.58 2.26 16.55
N PHE A 604 1.74 3.54 16.91
CA PHE A 604 3.03 4.16 17.15
C PHE A 604 3.32 4.27 18.64
N GLY A 605 4.60 4.20 18.97
CA GLY A 605 5.02 4.10 20.35
C GLY A 605 6.50 3.86 20.50
N SER A 606 6.85 3.18 21.58
CA SER A 606 8.20 2.70 21.85
C SER A 606 8.16 1.43 22.69
N GLY A 607 9.29 0.74 22.77
CA GLY A 607 9.43 -0.45 23.62
C GLY A 607 8.81 -1.71 23.04
N PHE A 608 8.52 -1.75 21.74
CA PHE A 608 8.05 -2.97 21.07
C PHE A 608 9.22 -3.94 20.86
N ASN A 609 8.95 -5.23 21.00
CA ASN A 609 9.97 -6.27 20.97
C ASN A 609 10.03 -6.91 19.58
N VAL A 610 10.94 -6.43 18.72
CA VAL A 610 11.09 -6.97 17.36
C VAL A 610 11.75 -8.36 17.41
N ILE A 611 12.79 -8.51 18.23
CA ILE A 611 13.63 -9.71 18.27
C ILE A 611 12.78 -10.94 18.60
N ASP A 612 12.05 -10.95 19.71
CA ASP A 612 11.20 -12.10 20.07
C ASP A 612 9.93 -12.20 19.21
N GLY A 613 9.56 -11.10 18.53
CA GLY A 613 8.51 -11.08 17.53
C GLY A 613 8.86 -11.86 16.25
N HIS A 614 10.15 -12.14 16.01
CA HIS A 614 10.63 -12.87 14.82
C HIS A 614 11.48 -14.11 15.14
N PHE A 615 12.02 -14.22 16.35
CA PHE A 615 12.95 -15.29 16.71
C PHE A 615 12.29 -16.68 16.70
N SER A 616 12.95 -17.65 16.04
CA SER A 616 12.58 -19.06 16.08
C SER A 616 13.63 -19.89 16.80
N GLU A 617 13.31 -20.38 18.01
CA GLU A 617 14.19 -21.26 18.81
C GLU A 617 14.53 -22.62 18.13
N LYS A 618 13.82 -23.02 17.07
CA LYS A 618 13.93 -24.38 16.51
C LYS A 618 14.40 -24.49 15.07
N ASP A 619 14.24 -23.47 14.23
CA ASP A 619 14.29 -23.71 12.78
C ASP A 619 15.19 -22.78 11.95
N ASN A 620 15.85 -21.73 12.48
CA ASN A 620 16.59 -20.73 11.67
C ASN A 620 15.81 -20.24 10.42
N GLN A 621 14.49 -20.40 10.46
CA GLN A 621 13.58 -20.05 9.39
C GLN A 621 12.82 -18.83 9.87
N CYS A 622 12.74 -17.87 8.95
CA CYS A 622 11.96 -16.67 9.13
C CYS A 622 10.56 -16.98 9.63
N ALA A 623 10.33 -16.62 10.89
CA ALA A 623 9.12 -17.02 11.57
C ALA A 623 7.92 -16.24 11.03
N ASP A 624 6.78 -16.93 10.99
CA ASP A 624 5.48 -16.30 10.83
C ASP A 624 5.28 -15.24 11.93
N VAL A 625 5.30 -13.97 11.50
CA VAL A 625 5.14 -12.79 12.37
C VAL A 625 3.85 -12.90 13.17
N ILE A 626 2.77 -13.36 12.54
CA ILE A 626 1.46 -13.51 13.17
C ILE A 626 1.53 -14.60 14.26
N GLY A 627 2.12 -15.75 13.95
CA GLY A 627 2.25 -16.87 14.88
C GLY A 627 3.15 -16.58 16.09
N ARG A 628 4.13 -15.68 15.95
CA ARG A 628 5.08 -15.32 17.03
C ARG A 628 4.59 -14.22 17.94
N ASN A 629 3.78 -13.31 17.42
CA ASN A 629 3.19 -12.21 18.17
C ASN A 629 1.79 -12.60 18.62
N ARG A 630 1.66 -13.11 19.84
CA ARG A 630 0.39 -13.66 20.35
C ARG A 630 0.21 -13.45 21.84
N CYS A 631 -1.06 -13.43 22.25
CA CYS A 631 -1.43 -13.17 23.64
C CYS A 631 -1.46 -14.42 24.54
N VAL A 632 -1.60 -15.63 23.96
CA VAL A 632 -1.74 -16.88 24.73
C VAL A 632 -0.99 -18.04 24.04
N PRO A 633 0.05 -18.62 24.69
CA PRO A 633 0.84 -17.96 25.73
C PRO A 633 1.45 -16.67 25.17
N LEU A 634 1.63 -15.66 26.02
CA LEU A 634 2.26 -14.40 25.61
C LEU A 634 3.63 -14.68 24.98
N ARG A 635 3.85 -14.17 23.77
CA ARG A 635 5.12 -14.22 23.05
C ARG A 635 5.25 -12.99 22.16
N GLY A 636 6.47 -12.46 22.07
CA GLY A 636 6.76 -11.24 21.30
C GLY A 636 5.87 -10.09 21.77
N ASN A 637 5.03 -9.60 20.85
CA ASN A 637 4.05 -8.56 21.10
C ASN A 637 2.63 -9.14 21.08
N CYS A 638 1.81 -8.75 22.05
CA CYS A 638 0.38 -9.04 22.12
C CYS A 638 -0.38 -7.73 22.05
N VAL A 639 -1.05 -7.50 20.93
CA VAL A 639 -1.95 -6.35 20.76
C VAL A 639 -3.37 -6.81 21.06
N GLN A 640 -4.04 -6.11 21.98
CA GLN A 640 -5.45 -6.35 22.27
C GLN A 640 -6.25 -5.08 22.01
N ILE A 641 -7.33 -5.22 21.24
CA ILE A 641 -8.30 -4.15 20.98
C ILE A 641 -9.62 -4.60 21.60
N ASN A 642 -10.11 -3.85 22.59
CA ASN A 642 -11.24 -4.25 23.43
C ASN A 642 -11.07 -5.66 24.05
N GLY A 643 -9.84 -6.00 24.46
CA GLY A 643 -9.49 -7.32 24.98
C GLY A 643 -9.38 -8.43 23.92
N VAL A 644 -9.75 -8.18 22.66
CA VAL A 644 -9.64 -9.13 21.55
C VAL A 644 -8.23 -9.07 20.96
N PRO A 645 -7.49 -10.20 20.88
CA PRO A 645 -6.18 -10.23 20.21
C PRO A 645 -6.28 -9.81 18.74
N ALA A 646 -5.43 -8.88 18.33
CA ALA A 646 -5.30 -8.44 16.94
C ALA A 646 -4.07 -9.11 16.30
N PRO A 647 -4.19 -9.72 15.10
CA PRO A 647 -3.05 -10.31 14.40
C PRO A 647 -2.02 -9.24 14.05
N VAL A 648 -0.75 -9.48 14.40
CA VAL A 648 0.37 -8.57 14.11
C VAL A 648 0.98 -8.92 12.75
N GLU A 649 0.97 -7.94 11.85
CA GLU A 649 1.46 -8.04 10.47
C GLU A 649 2.90 -7.54 10.31
N ALA A 650 3.32 -6.61 11.17
CA ALA A 650 4.64 -6.02 11.16
C ALA A 650 5.01 -5.46 12.54
N VAL A 651 6.31 -5.51 12.88
CA VAL A 651 6.85 -5.02 14.14
C VAL A 651 8.13 -4.22 13.89
N THR A 652 8.15 -2.99 14.36
CA THR A 652 9.35 -2.18 14.57
C THR A 652 9.46 -1.75 16.03
N PRO A 653 10.61 -1.22 16.48
CA PRO A 653 10.74 -0.77 17.87
C PRO A 653 9.77 0.34 18.26
N THR A 654 9.22 1.05 17.27
CA THR A 654 8.37 2.24 17.39
C THR A 654 7.03 2.13 16.70
N MET A 655 6.79 1.08 15.90
CA MET A 655 5.52 0.83 15.22
C MET A 655 5.11 -0.65 15.29
N LEU A 656 3.84 -0.90 15.58
CA LEU A 656 3.17 -2.17 15.32
C LEU A 656 2.13 -1.98 14.21
N VAL A 657 2.02 -2.93 13.30
CA VAL A 657 0.89 -3.00 12.36
C VAL A 657 0.08 -4.22 12.66
N VAL A 658 -1.22 -4.04 12.86
CA VAL A 658 -2.17 -5.12 13.10
C VAL A 658 -3.33 -5.07 12.13
N ARG A 659 -4.09 -6.16 12.02
CA ARG A 659 -5.41 -6.10 11.39
C ARG A 659 -6.49 -5.85 12.43
N TRP A 660 -7.44 -4.98 12.09
CA TRP A 660 -8.64 -4.79 12.88
C TRP A 660 -9.35 -6.14 13.11
N PRO A 661 -9.52 -6.59 14.36
CA PRO A 661 -10.15 -7.87 14.64
C PRO A 661 -11.68 -7.82 14.44
N PHE A 662 -12.26 -6.63 14.44
CA PHE A 662 -13.67 -6.33 14.19
C PHE A 662 -13.81 -4.92 13.58
N THR A 663 -14.97 -4.63 13.00
CA THR A 663 -15.31 -3.29 12.51
C THR A 663 -15.70 -2.38 13.67
N CYS A 664 -15.14 -1.17 13.72
CA CYS A 664 -15.42 -0.20 14.77
C CYS A 664 -16.91 0.19 14.84
N VAL A 665 -17.46 0.19 16.06
CA VAL A 665 -18.83 0.67 16.34
C VAL A 665 -18.89 1.73 17.45
N ALA A 666 -17.88 1.79 18.31
CA ALA A 666 -17.72 2.80 19.36
C ALA A 666 -16.27 2.82 19.84
N PRO A 667 -15.83 3.87 20.56
CA PRO A 667 -14.50 3.93 21.14
C PRO A 667 -14.20 2.72 22.01
N VAL A 668 -13.01 2.16 21.86
CA VAL A 668 -12.53 1.00 22.61
C VAL A 668 -11.08 1.18 23.00
N ASP A 669 -10.68 0.41 24.01
CA ASP A 669 -9.32 0.41 24.53
C ASP A 669 -8.39 -0.43 23.66
N LEU A 670 -7.24 0.14 23.32
CA LEU A 670 -6.10 -0.53 22.72
C LEU A 670 -4.98 -0.62 23.75
N VAL A 671 -4.43 -1.83 23.93
CA VAL A 671 -3.29 -2.09 24.80
C VAL A 671 -2.29 -3.02 24.11
N VAL A 672 -1.01 -2.82 24.41
CA VAL A 672 0.07 -3.68 23.95
C VAL A 672 0.76 -4.30 25.16
N ARG A 673 0.96 -5.61 25.11
CA ARG A 673 1.70 -6.39 26.09
C ARG A 673 2.91 -7.00 25.42
N ILE A 674 4.06 -6.98 26.08
CA ILE A 674 5.26 -7.64 25.57
C ILE A 674 5.72 -8.73 26.54
N ASP A 675 6.28 -9.79 25.97
CA ASP A 675 6.93 -10.84 26.73
C ASP A 675 8.31 -10.35 27.24
N GLN A 676 8.49 -10.36 28.56
CA GLN A 676 9.79 -10.11 29.21
C GLN A 676 10.29 -11.38 29.93
N GLY A 677 9.81 -12.56 29.54
CA GLY A 677 10.13 -13.83 30.17
C GLY A 677 9.19 -14.16 31.34
N ALA A 678 9.66 -13.98 32.59
CA ALA A 678 8.85 -14.32 33.77
C ALA A 678 7.72 -13.31 34.04
N THR A 679 7.82 -12.10 33.50
CA THR A 679 6.86 -11.01 33.64
C THR A 679 6.42 -10.50 32.27
N ALA A 680 5.26 -9.85 32.24
CA ALA A 680 4.77 -9.14 31.06
C ALA A 680 4.76 -7.64 31.36
N ALA A 681 5.28 -6.82 30.45
CA ALA A 681 5.06 -5.38 30.50
C ALA A 681 3.83 -5.02 29.66
N THR A 682 3.04 -4.05 30.14
CA THR A 682 1.77 -3.63 29.51
C THR A 682 1.79 -2.13 29.34
N SER A 683 1.41 -1.65 28.16
CA SER A 683 1.39 -0.22 27.85
C SER A 683 0.32 0.56 28.60
N ASN A 684 0.37 1.88 28.49
CA ASN A 684 -0.83 2.70 28.69
C ASN A 684 -1.93 2.26 27.72
N THR A 685 -3.18 2.53 28.09
CA THR A 685 -4.32 2.39 27.18
C THR A 685 -4.36 3.56 26.22
N LEU A 686 -4.63 3.28 24.94
CA LEU A 686 -4.95 4.27 23.92
C LEU A 686 -6.38 4.03 23.42
N SER A 687 -7.17 5.08 23.25
CA SER A 687 -8.53 4.94 22.70
C SER A 687 -8.49 4.91 21.18
N VAL A 688 -9.07 3.87 20.59
CA VAL A 688 -9.30 3.73 19.15
C VAL A 688 -10.79 3.55 18.88
N CYS A 689 -11.17 3.37 17.61
CA CYS A 689 -12.54 3.52 17.11
C CYS A 689 -13.16 4.90 17.42
N THR A 690 -12.34 5.95 17.31
CA THR A 690 -12.75 7.34 17.56
C THR A 690 -12.87 8.13 16.25
N ASN A 691 -13.52 9.30 16.33
CA ASN A 691 -13.65 10.24 15.20
C ASN A 691 -12.59 11.35 15.21
N GLY A 692 -11.61 11.29 16.13
CA GLY A 692 -10.46 12.19 16.10
C GLY A 692 -9.45 11.69 15.07
N GLU A 693 -8.92 12.60 14.25
CA GLU A 693 -7.71 12.35 13.45
C GLU A 693 -6.46 12.45 14.32
#